data_AF-A0A658QWC2-F1
#
_entry.id   AF-A0A658QWC2-F1
#
_cell.length_a   1.000
_cell.length_b   1.000
_cell.length_c   1.000
_cell.angle_alpha   90.00
_cell.angle_beta   90.00
_cell.angle_gamma   90.00
#
_symmetry.space_group_name_H-M   'P 1'
#
loop_
_entity.id
_entity.type
_entity.pdbx_description
1 polymer ?
#
loop_
_entity_poly.entity_id
_entity_poly.type
_entity_poly.pdbx_seq_one_letter_code
_entity_poly.pdbx_strand_id
1 'polypeptide(L)'
;MMTASTEISRSQLRNRIVSDLAQAIWKFRLQTLAAVTLMIASRLAVVAVPLMLKHVIDEFSRPTANAVFPVFVILTYVLMRYLGDVLNEARDVIFSIVTQHTVASFTERTFSHLHGMGARFHAQRETGAVVRDVQKGADGIGFLLGVAIFTIVPTLIEIGTVVAIMVSQYARTFTIAIGLTFVGYAVYTLIFTRYRMRFQRAVNRLEAQSDSRLVDSLLNYETVKLFASEDVERKRLSTVLEKWVTARTANQRALTILHVGQSTVITIGIGAVMLLAAQHVVAGTMSVGDLVLVNAYIVQVCAPLNTLGFVFRETNDAIVNVERMFEILLARGRRGEDVDEVEAKPLQVTVGEIEFEHVNFGYDPARQILRDIDFRAHPGKKLAVVGGSGSGKSTLMKLLFRLYQPTAGVITIDGQDLRHVTQKSLREAIGIVPQDTVLFNDTIAYNIAYGRPSATRADVVRAARAAQLDSFIERLPDHYDTRVGERGVRLSGGERQRIAIARAILKDPRIIVFDEATSALDTRSERAIQSELDRLAQGRTSIVIAHRLSTVVNADWILVMEHGRIVEQGQHAELIEREGVYARMWSLQSQQGELAQVQRKVSAQPVGLNALIAGVVDGLHEEIVEHGVQLYTMMPDDDLRVTGDPGVLQLVIADLCRTEIRAADRGERVELRVEREANQVRVCVLGRRAQPAPLSQKQARRLEEALSETGGTFTVGYVDGHLAYVAMMPLRPVVDTDEHEPVETDATGNLDGLCVMVLDDQEAAREALGAVLETTGAGVRLAASGKEALEWLAQTPTEQWPDALLCDIVLGEEDGYKVLRRVRELEASRRVSLDQRMPAIALTGHTQTEDRLRAQMAGFQMHMTKPVPTERLIAAIRQVAVPTEA
;
A
#
# COMPACT_ATOMS: atom_id res chain seq x y z
N MET A 1 -10.19 33.10 8.45
CA MET A 1 -9.35 33.87 9.38
C MET A 1 -8.17 33.01 9.78
N MET A 2 -6.99 33.29 9.23
CA MET A 2 -5.73 32.63 9.57
C MET A 2 -5.41 32.94 11.04
N THR A 3 -5.46 31.94 11.93
CA THR A 3 -4.91 32.11 13.27
C THR A 3 -3.42 32.30 13.12
N ALA A 4 -2.95 33.49 13.49
CA ALA A 4 -1.55 33.87 13.55
C ALA A 4 -0.77 32.86 14.41
N SER A 5 -0.18 31.86 13.77
CA SER A 5 1.02 31.24 14.27
C SER A 5 2.05 32.35 14.36
N THR A 6 2.56 32.61 15.56
CA THR A 6 3.68 33.51 15.77
C THR A 6 4.83 32.98 14.93
N GLU A 7 5.01 33.49 13.71
CA GLU A 7 6.17 33.16 12.88
C GLU A 7 7.39 33.66 13.64
N ILE A 8 8.03 32.74 14.36
CA ILE A 8 9.33 32.98 14.98
C ILE A 8 10.23 33.47 13.85
N SER A 9 10.75 34.69 13.94
CA SER A 9 11.63 35.19 12.88
C SER A 9 12.83 34.24 12.76
N ARG A 10 13.34 34.00 11.55
CA ARG A 10 14.49 33.10 11.36
C ARG A 10 15.68 33.44 12.28
N SER A 11 15.85 34.72 12.62
CA SER A 11 16.85 35.18 13.60
C SER A 11 16.57 34.68 15.02
N GLN A 12 15.32 34.70 15.48
CA GLN A 12 14.92 34.17 16.79
C GLN A 12 15.07 32.65 16.85
N LEU A 13 14.71 31.95 15.76
CA LEU A 13 14.88 30.50 15.63
C LEU A 13 16.36 30.11 15.78
N ARG A 14 17.24 30.78 15.04
CA ARG A 14 18.69 30.54 15.09
C ARG A 14 19.28 30.81 16.47
N ASN A 15 18.87 31.88 17.14
CA ASN A 15 19.33 32.18 18.50
C ASN A 15 18.91 31.09 19.50
N ARG A 16 17.70 30.53 19.33
CA ARG A 16 17.21 29.44 20.16
C ARG A 16 17.96 28.14 19.91
N ILE A 17 18.25 27.81 18.64
CA ILE A 17 19.11 26.66 18.28
C ILE A 17 20.46 26.79 18.98
N VAL A 18 21.12 27.94 18.88
CA VAL A 18 22.42 28.17 19.52
C VAL A 18 22.32 28.03 21.05
N SER A 19 21.28 28.57 21.67
CA SER A 19 21.05 28.45 23.11
C SER A 19 20.86 27.00 23.54
N ASP A 20 20.00 26.24 22.86
CA ASP A 20 19.71 24.85 23.20
C ASP A 20 20.93 23.94 22.98
N LEU A 21 21.72 24.18 21.92
CA LEU A 21 22.98 23.49 21.68
C LEU A 21 24.03 23.84 22.74
N ALA A 22 24.14 25.11 23.15
CA ALA A 22 25.06 25.54 24.20
C ALA A 22 24.70 24.91 25.55
N GLN A 23 23.41 24.82 25.89
CA GLN A 23 22.95 24.11 27.09
C GLN A 23 23.27 22.61 27.03
N ALA A 24 23.11 21.98 25.87
CA ALA A 24 23.47 20.58 25.68
C ALA A 24 24.97 20.32 25.85
N ILE A 25 25.82 21.19 25.31
CA ILE A 25 27.28 21.15 25.52
C ILE A 25 27.62 21.37 27.01
N TRP A 26 26.95 22.31 27.67
CA TRP A 26 27.20 22.61 29.08
C TRP A 26 26.83 21.45 30.02
N LYS A 27 25.85 20.62 29.65
CA LYS A 27 25.52 19.39 30.38
C LYS A 27 26.74 18.45 30.51
N PHE A 28 27.62 18.45 29.51
CA PHE A 28 28.87 17.68 29.48
C PHE A 28 30.11 18.58 29.66
N ARG A 29 30.01 19.61 30.52
CA ARG A 29 31.05 20.62 30.73
C ARG A 29 32.46 20.07 31.01
N LEU A 30 32.58 18.93 31.70
CA LEU A 30 33.89 18.33 32.01
C LEU A 30 34.55 17.78 30.75
N GLN A 31 33.80 17.02 29.95
CA GLN A 31 34.26 16.47 28.68
C GLN A 31 34.54 17.59 27.67
N THR A 32 33.68 18.61 27.60
CA THR A 32 33.91 19.78 26.74
C THR A 32 35.16 20.55 27.17
N LEU A 33 35.37 20.78 28.47
CA LEU A 33 36.56 21.45 28.97
C LEU A 33 37.83 20.64 28.69
N ALA A 34 37.78 19.32 28.89
CA ALA A 34 38.87 18.42 28.57
C ALA A 34 39.22 18.47 27.07
N ALA A 35 38.21 18.38 26.20
CA ALA A 35 38.40 18.50 24.76
C ALA A 35 38.98 19.87 24.35
N VAL A 36 38.47 20.98 24.88
CA VAL A 36 39.00 22.32 24.62
C VAL A 36 40.45 22.47 25.11
N THR A 37 40.78 21.86 26.25
CA THR A 37 42.15 21.88 26.78
C THR A 37 43.10 21.08 25.88
N LEU A 38 42.72 19.87 25.48
CA LEU A 38 43.48 19.04 24.55
C LEU A 38 43.61 19.68 23.16
N MET A 39 42.56 20.38 22.69
CA MET A 39 42.58 21.18 21.47
C MET A 39 43.67 22.25 21.53
N ILE A 40 43.67 23.06 22.60
CA ILE A 40 44.64 24.14 22.77
C ILE A 40 46.06 23.56 22.87
N ALA A 41 46.26 22.51 23.68
CA ALA A 41 47.54 21.84 23.82
C ALA A 41 48.04 21.26 22.48
N SER A 42 47.16 20.61 21.71
CA SER A 42 47.46 20.11 20.36
C SER A 42 47.86 21.25 19.42
N ARG A 43 47.08 22.35 19.35
CA ARG A 43 47.40 23.48 18.47
C ARG A 43 48.73 24.15 18.84
N LEU A 44 49.01 24.31 20.13
CA LEU A 44 50.30 24.86 20.59
C LEU A 44 51.47 23.93 20.22
N ALA A 45 51.31 22.61 20.40
CA ALA A 45 52.32 21.64 19.97
C ALA A 45 52.59 21.69 18.46
N VAL A 46 51.52 21.72 17.65
CA VAL A 46 51.61 21.79 16.18
C VAL A 46 52.27 23.09 15.71
N VAL A 47 51.96 24.25 16.33
CA VAL A 47 52.61 25.54 16.02
C VAL A 47 54.06 25.60 16.50
N ALA A 48 54.44 24.83 17.54
CA ALA A 48 55.82 24.74 18.01
C ALA A 48 56.72 23.89 17.10
N VAL A 49 56.16 22.97 16.31
CA VAL A 49 56.92 22.06 15.43
C VAL A 49 57.83 22.81 14.43
N PRO A 50 57.35 23.83 13.68
CA PRO A 50 58.22 24.64 12.83
C PRO A 50 59.34 25.37 13.58
N LEU A 51 59.09 25.87 14.80
CA LEU A 51 60.13 26.52 15.62
C LEU A 51 61.23 25.53 15.98
N MET A 52 60.85 24.31 16.37
CA MET A 52 61.83 23.25 16.65
C MET A 52 62.64 22.91 15.39
N LEU A 53 61.99 22.82 14.24
CA LEU A 53 62.68 22.56 12.96
C LEU A 53 63.68 23.67 12.61
N LYS A 54 63.34 24.94 12.86
CA LYS A 54 64.30 26.05 12.75
C LYS A 54 65.53 25.82 13.62
N HIS A 55 65.33 25.51 14.91
CA HIS A 55 66.44 25.28 15.85
C HIS A 55 67.34 24.13 15.41
N VAL A 56 66.76 23.04 14.87
CA VAL A 56 67.53 21.94 14.29
C VAL A 56 68.45 22.45 13.18
N ILE A 57 67.91 23.19 12.22
CA ILE A 57 68.65 23.67 11.04
C ILE A 57 69.74 24.69 11.43
N ASP A 58 69.43 25.61 12.34
CA ASP A 58 70.38 26.62 12.81
C ASP A 58 71.57 25.99 13.53
N GLU A 59 71.34 24.92 14.30
CA GLU A 59 72.40 24.21 15.01
C GLU A 59 73.28 23.39 14.06
N PHE A 60 72.71 22.72 13.05
CA PHE A 60 73.47 22.01 12.01
C PHE A 60 74.26 22.96 11.10
N SER A 61 73.88 24.23 11.02
CA SER A 61 74.58 25.23 10.22
C SER A 61 75.82 25.81 10.91
N ARG A 62 76.10 25.44 12.18
CA ARG A 62 77.27 25.90 12.95
C ARG A 62 78.51 25.01 12.71
N PRO A 63 79.69 25.58 12.46
CA PRO A 63 80.90 24.83 12.10
C PRO A 63 81.51 23.95 13.21
N THR A 64 81.03 24.03 14.46
CA THR A 64 81.57 23.30 15.64
C THR A 64 80.51 22.46 16.36
N ALA A 65 79.49 21.96 15.65
CA ALA A 65 78.39 21.22 16.28
C ALA A 65 78.81 19.82 16.77
N ASN A 66 78.68 19.57 18.08
CA ASN A 66 78.75 18.22 18.66
C ASN A 66 77.50 17.41 18.26
N ALA A 67 77.68 16.24 17.65
CA ALA A 67 76.59 15.45 17.05
C ALA A 67 75.48 14.99 18.02
N VAL A 68 75.70 15.02 19.34
CA VAL A 68 74.73 14.55 20.35
C VAL A 68 73.54 15.51 20.51
N PHE A 69 73.80 16.82 20.51
CA PHE A 69 72.76 17.83 20.77
C PHE A 69 71.69 17.92 19.66
N PRO A 70 72.04 17.89 18.35
CA PRO A 70 71.05 17.89 17.27
C PRO A 70 70.11 16.67 17.25
N VAL A 71 70.57 15.50 17.69
CA VAL A 71 69.75 14.29 17.79
C VAL A 71 68.63 14.46 18.82
N PHE A 72 68.91 15.07 19.98
CA PHE A 72 67.89 15.38 20.98
C PHE A 72 66.84 16.39 20.46
N VAL A 73 67.25 17.39 19.69
CA VAL A 73 66.32 18.37 19.09
C VAL A 73 65.45 17.71 18.01
N ILE A 74 66.01 16.84 17.17
CA ILE A 74 65.22 16.05 16.20
C ILE A 74 64.23 15.13 16.92
N LEU A 75 64.66 14.41 17.96
CA LEU A 75 63.78 13.54 18.73
C LEU A 75 62.65 14.34 19.38
N THR A 76 62.95 15.52 19.92
CA THR A 76 61.96 16.44 20.49
C THR A 76 61.00 16.95 19.42
N TYR A 77 61.48 17.30 18.22
CA TYR A 77 60.65 17.67 17.08
C TYR A 77 59.67 16.55 16.68
N VAL A 78 60.16 15.31 16.55
CA VAL A 78 59.32 14.15 16.20
C VAL A 78 58.29 13.87 17.30
N LEU A 79 58.73 13.90 18.56
CA LEU A 79 57.85 13.68 19.71
C LEU A 79 56.77 14.76 19.83
N MET A 80 57.12 16.04 19.63
CA MET A 80 56.17 17.15 19.69
C MET A 80 55.14 17.05 18.56
N ARG A 81 55.57 16.68 17.35
CA ARG A 81 54.67 16.42 16.22
C ARG A 81 53.70 15.29 16.55
N TYR A 82 54.22 14.14 16.99
CA TYR A 82 53.41 12.98 17.35
C TYR A 82 52.45 13.29 18.52
N LEU A 83 52.91 14.01 19.55
CA LEU A 83 52.07 14.43 20.66
C LEU A 83 50.95 15.36 20.19
N GLY A 84 51.24 16.30 19.29
CA GLY A 84 50.22 17.18 18.70
C GLY A 84 49.11 16.40 18.00
N ASP A 85 49.47 15.36 17.24
CA ASP A 85 48.55 14.46 16.55
C ASP A 85 47.75 13.60 17.56
N VAL A 86 48.41 12.99 18.55
CA VAL A 86 47.75 12.18 19.60
C VAL A 86 46.76 13.02 20.42
N LEU A 87 47.13 14.24 20.79
CA LEU A 87 46.23 15.15 21.51
C LEU A 87 45.03 15.57 20.65
N ASN A 88 45.22 15.71 19.33
CA ASN A 88 44.14 15.99 18.40
C ASN A 88 43.14 14.82 18.34
N GLU A 89 43.63 13.60 18.20
CA GLU A 89 42.78 12.39 18.20
C GLU A 89 42.09 12.17 19.56
N ALA A 90 42.81 12.37 20.67
CA ALA A 90 42.25 12.23 22.01
C ALA A 90 41.11 13.23 22.29
N ARG A 91 41.27 14.47 21.82
CA ARG A 91 40.19 15.48 21.83
C ARG A 91 38.97 14.99 21.07
N ASP A 92 39.17 14.45 19.87
CA ASP A 92 38.08 14.04 18.98
C ASP A 92 37.28 12.89 19.61
N VAL A 93 37.96 11.91 20.21
CA VAL A 93 37.33 10.82 20.96
C VAL A 93 36.52 11.34 22.14
N ILE A 94 37.09 12.20 22.99
CA ILE A 94 36.39 12.72 24.18
C ILE A 94 35.15 13.53 23.79
N PHE A 95 35.25 14.37 22.77
CA PHE A 95 34.15 15.22 22.35
C PHE A 95 33.08 14.44 21.56
N SER A 96 33.44 13.34 20.89
CA SER A 96 32.47 12.47 20.21
C SER A 96 31.34 11.99 21.14
N ILE A 97 31.65 11.72 22.42
CA ILE A 97 30.67 11.34 23.45
C ILE A 97 29.62 12.45 23.63
N VAL A 98 30.06 13.70 23.70
CA VAL A 98 29.17 14.88 23.84
C VAL A 98 28.29 15.01 22.62
N THR A 99 28.86 14.90 21.42
CA THR A 99 28.13 14.99 20.15
C THR A 99 27.07 13.89 20.04
N GLN A 100 27.43 12.62 20.25
CA GLN A 100 26.51 11.49 20.09
C GLN A 100 25.35 11.53 21.10
N HIS A 101 25.62 11.85 22.37
CA HIS A 101 24.55 12.01 23.36
C HIS A 101 23.64 13.21 23.04
N THR A 102 24.21 14.30 22.53
CA THR A 102 23.42 15.48 22.15
C THR A 102 22.50 15.15 20.99
N VAL A 103 23.03 14.55 19.92
CA VAL A 103 22.25 14.13 18.74
C VAL A 103 21.13 13.17 19.16
N ALA A 104 21.45 12.12 19.93
CA ALA A 104 20.46 11.15 20.40
C ALA A 104 19.34 11.83 21.23
N SER A 105 19.69 12.73 22.14
CA SER A 105 18.72 13.44 22.97
C SER A 105 17.80 14.35 22.15
N PHE A 106 18.31 15.05 21.13
CA PHE A 106 17.48 15.85 20.23
C PHE A 106 16.57 14.98 19.37
N THR A 107 17.07 13.86 18.83
CA THR A 107 16.26 12.91 18.06
C THR A 107 15.13 12.34 18.92
N GLU A 108 15.41 11.91 20.16
CA GLU A 108 14.41 11.42 21.11
C GLU A 108 13.36 12.49 21.44
N ARG A 109 13.79 13.72 21.75
CA ARG A 109 12.89 14.85 22.03
C ARG A 109 11.98 15.14 20.83
N THR A 110 12.52 15.16 19.62
CA THR A 110 11.72 15.40 18.41
C THR A 110 10.76 14.24 18.14
N PHE A 111 11.19 13.00 18.34
CA PHE A 111 10.33 11.82 18.22
C PHE A 111 9.16 11.86 19.23
N SER A 112 9.46 12.15 20.50
CA SER A 112 8.42 12.33 21.52
C SER A 112 7.47 13.49 21.19
N HIS A 113 8.00 14.59 20.67
CA HIS A 113 7.18 15.74 20.26
C HIS A 113 6.27 15.40 19.09
N LEU A 114 6.77 14.69 18.07
CA LEU A 114 5.96 14.23 16.94
C LEU A 114 4.78 13.36 17.37
N HIS A 115 4.96 12.49 18.37
CA HIS A 115 3.86 11.71 18.95
C HIS A 115 2.88 12.56 19.76
N GLY A 116 3.32 13.69 20.33
CA GLY A 116 2.47 14.67 20.99
C GLY A 116 1.71 15.60 20.04
N MET A 117 2.12 15.69 18.77
CA MET A 117 1.40 16.49 17.76
C MET A 117 0.12 15.77 17.31
N GLY A 118 -0.96 16.53 17.10
CA GLY A 118 -2.26 15.96 16.77
C GLY A 118 -2.39 15.49 15.32
N ALA A 119 -3.52 14.84 15.03
CA ALA A 119 -3.77 14.17 13.75
C ALA A 119 -3.69 15.11 12.53
N ARG A 120 -3.99 16.40 12.71
CA ARG A 120 -3.91 17.43 11.66
C ARG A 120 -2.49 17.64 11.16
N PHE A 121 -1.51 17.65 12.07
CA PHE A 121 -0.09 17.82 11.70
C PHE A 121 0.38 16.67 10.81
N HIS A 122 -0.01 15.45 11.17
CA HIS A 122 0.34 14.23 10.42
C HIS A 122 -0.41 14.10 9.10
N ALA A 123 -1.68 14.49 9.04
CA ALA A 123 -2.48 14.39 7.81
C ALA A 123 -2.06 15.39 6.71
N GLN A 124 -1.42 16.50 7.08
CA GLN A 124 -0.99 17.54 6.13
C GLN A 124 0.44 17.34 5.61
N ARG A 125 1.19 16.38 6.15
CA ARG A 125 2.60 16.15 5.81
C ARG A 125 2.82 14.72 5.36
N GLU A 126 3.70 14.54 4.39
CA GLU A 126 4.20 13.21 4.04
C GLU A 126 5.09 12.68 5.16
N THR A 127 4.74 11.53 5.72
CA THR A 127 5.51 10.87 6.79
C THR A 127 7.00 10.73 6.42
N GLY A 128 7.28 10.40 5.16
CA GLY A 128 8.66 10.30 4.65
C GLY A 128 9.42 11.63 4.66
N ALA A 129 8.75 12.76 4.43
CA ALA A 129 9.37 14.09 4.53
C ALA A 129 9.73 14.44 5.98
N VAL A 130 8.83 14.16 6.92
CA VAL A 130 9.07 14.37 8.36
C VAL A 130 10.25 13.54 8.86
N VAL A 131 10.30 12.25 8.52
CA VAL A 131 11.43 11.37 8.89
C VAL A 131 12.75 11.89 8.34
N ARG A 132 12.78 12.32 7.07
CA ARG A 132 13.98 12.91 6.45
C ARG A 132 14.42 14.19 7.16
N ASP A 133 13.50 15.08 7.50
CA ASP A 133 13.82 16.33 8.18
C ASP A 133 14.39 16.07 9.59
N VAL A 134 13.88 15.07 10.31
CA VAL A 134 14.42 14.64 11.61
C VAL A 134 15.82 14.04 11.46
N GLN A 135 16.03 13.14 10.51
CA GLN A 135 17.33 12.50 10.27
C GLN A 135 18.39 13.52 9.84
N LYS A 136 18.10 14.31 8.79
CA LYS A 136 19.03 15.35 8.31
C LYS A 136 19.28 16.44 9.35
N GLY A 137 18.28 16.76 10.16
CA GLY A 137 18.44 17.68 11.29
C GLY A 137 19.38 17.12 12.35
N ALA A 138 19.24 15.85 12.72
CA ALA A 138 20.11 15.17 13.67
C ALA A 138 21.57 15.13 13.18
N ASP A 139 21.79 14.76 11.91
CA ASP A 139 23.10 14.78 11.26
C ASP A 139 23.68 16.21 11.24
N GLY A 140 22.83 17.20 10.93
CA GLY A 140 23.19 18.61 10.94
C GLY A 140 23.64 19.10 12.33
N ILE A 141 22.97 18.69 13.41
CA ILE A 141 23.40 19.01 14.79
C ILE A 141 24.79 18.43 15.05
N GLY A 142 25.01 17.16 14.70
CA GLY A 142 26.29 16.49 14.88
C GLY A 142 27.43 17.20 14.13
N PHE A 143 27.17 17.59 12.88
CA PHE A 143 28.11 18.33 12.05
C PHE A 143 28.43 19.72 12.64
N LEU A 144 27.44 20.49 13.04
CA LEU A 144 27.63 21.84 13.58
C LEU A 144 28.43 21.84 14.89
N LEU A 145 28.16 20.89 15.78
CA LEU A 145 28.93 20.71 17.01
C LEU A 145 30.39 20.39 16.69
N GLY A 146 30.63 19.50 15.73
CA GLY A 146 31.97 19.11 15.32
C GLY A 146 32.74 20.25 14.66
N VAL A 147 32.17 20.92 13.65
CA VAL A 147 32.86 21.96 12.88
C VAL A 147 33.33 23.14 13.73
N ALA A 148 32.49 23.61 14.64
CA ALA A 148 32.84 24.77 15.46
C ALA A 148 34.09 24.49 16.32
N ILE A 149 34.13 23.32 16.96
CA ILE A 149 35.17 22.94 17.94
C ILE A 149 36.38 22.28 17.29
N PHE A 150 36.22 21.55 16.19
CA PHE A 150 37.29 20.79 15.55
C PHE A 150 37.92 21.49 14.35
N THR A 151 37.21 22.42 13.71
CA THR A 151 37.72 23.08 12.50
C THR A 151 37.86 24.58 12.69
N ILE A 152 36.78 25.30 13.00
CA ILE A 152 36.80 26.78 13.01
C ILE A 152 37.66 27.32 14.15
N VAL A 153 37.38 26.95 15.40
CA VAL A 153 38.12 27.48 16.57
C VAL A 153 39.60 27.09 16.54
N PRO A 154 40.00 25.82 16.30
CA PRO A 154 41.41 25.44 16.20
C PRO A 154 42.13 26.19 15.08
N THR A 155 41.50 26.33 13.92
CA THR A 155 42.08 27.08 12.79
C THR A 155 42.29 28.54 13.18
N LEU A 156 41.32 29.21 13.78
CA LEU A 156 41.48 30.60 14.22
C LEU A 156 42.60 30.77 15.26
N ILE A 157 42.73 29.83 16.20
CA ILE A 157 43.82 29.82 17.18
C ILE A 157 45.17 29.62 16.49
N GLU A 158 45.25 28.67 15.56
CA GLU A 158 46.46 28.34 14.81
C GLU A 158 46.92 29.53 13.95
N ILE A 159 46.02 30.09 13.14
CA ILE A 159 46.30 31.28 12.32
C ILE A 159 46.67 32.47 13.23
N GLY A 160 45.92 32.71 14.30
CA GLY A 160 46.18 33.80 15.23
C GLY A 160 47.55 33.70 15.90
N THR A 161 47.94 32.50 16.32
CA THR A 161 49.24 32.25 16.95
C THR A 161 50.38 32.42 15.95
N VAL A 162 50.24 31.88 14.74
CA VAL A 162 51.25 32.04 13.68
C VAL A 162 51.42 33.52 13.30
N VAL A 163 50.32 34.25 13.10
CA VAL A 163 50.37 35.68 12.78
C VAL A 163 51.02 36.48 13.92
N ALA A 164 50.70 36.16 15.18
CA ALA A 164 51.32 36.81 16.34
C ALA A 164 52.85 36.57 16.40
N ILE A 165 53.30 35.35 16.10
CA ILE A 165 54.74 35.02 16.02
C ILE A 165 55.41 35.80 14.88
N MET A 166 54.79 35.85 13.70
CA MET A 166 55.32 36.57 12.54
C MET A 166 55.45 38.08 12.79
N VAL A 167 54.43 38.70 13.39
CA VAL A 167 54.43 40.15 13.69
C VAL A 167 55.45 40.51 14.77
N SER A 168 55.67 39.63 15.75
CA SER A 168 56.57 39.90 16.88
C SER A 168 58.05 39.65 16.56
N GLN A 169 58.37 38.67 15.71
CA GLN A 169 59.76 38.23 15.48
C GLN A 169 60.38 38.71 14.16
N TYR A 170 59.58 39.15 13.18
CA TYR A 170 60.07 39.47 11.83
C TYR A 170 59.71 40.89 11.38
N ALA A 171 60.40 41.38 10.34
CA ALA A 171 60.18 42.70 9.79
C ALA A 171 58.74 42.85 9.24
N ARG A 172 58.18 44.07 9.32
CA ARG A 172 56.81 44.39 8.86
C ARG A 172 56.56 44.03 7.38
N THR A 173 57.60 43.95 6.57
CA THR A 173 57.54 43.52 5.16
C THR A 173 57.00 42.10 4.99
N PHE A 174 57.37 41.16 5.88
CA PHE A 174 56.85 39.79 5.87
C PHE A 174 55.35 39.77 6.17
N THR A 175 54.93 40.49 7.22
CA THR A 175 53.52 40.60 7.59
C THR A 175 52.68 41.18 6.46
N ILE A 176 53.17 42.21 5.76
CA ILE A 176 52.47 42.81 4.62
C ILE A 176 52.37 41.83 3.45
N ALA A 177 53.46 41.13 3.10
CA ALA A 177 53.47 40.15 2.00
C ALA A 177 52.52 38.97 2.27
N ILE A 178 52.54 38.45 3.50
CA ILE A 178 51.64 37.40 3.98
C ILE A 178 50.18 37.91 3.98
N GLY A 179 49.94 39.12 4.52
CA GLY A 179 48.62 39.75 4.54
C GLY A 179 48.04 39.96 3.15
N LEU A 180 48.84 40.44 2.19
CA LEU A 180 48.43 40.62 0.80
C LEU A 180 48.06 39.29 0.14
N THR A 181 48.84 38.23 0.42
CA THR A 181 48.55 36.87 -0.05
C THR A 181 47.21 36.38 0.52
N PHE A 182 46.95 36.58 1.81
CA PHE A 182 45.66 36.19 2.42
C PHE A 182 44.48 36.98 1.90
N VAL A 183 44.62 38.29 1.70
CA VAL A 183 43.58 39.12 1.10
C VAL A 183 43.29 38.66 -0.33
N GLY A 184 44.33 38.43 -1.13
CA GLY A 184 44.19 37.89 -2.48
C GLY A 184 43.49 36.53 -2.50
N TYR A 185 43.87 35.63 -1.59
CA TYR A 185 43.26 34.32 -1.42
C TYR A 185 41.78 34.43 -1.05
N ALA A 186 41.45 35.27 -0.06
CA ALA A 186 40.09 35.45 0.43
C ALA A 186 39.18 36.05 -0.67
N VAL A 187 39.64 37.10 -1.35
CA VAL A 187 38.89 37.74 -2.45
C VAL A 187 38.65 36.75 -3.60
N TYR A 188 39.69 36.04 -4.04
CA TYR A 188 39.57 35.02 -5.09
C TYR A 188 38.57 33.94 -4.68
N THR A 189 38.71 33.41 -3.47
CA THR A 189 37.84 32.37 -2.92
C THR A 189 36.38 32.84 -2.86
N LEU A 190 36.10 34.05 -2.40
CA LEU A 190 34.73 34.58 -2.30
C LEU A 190 34.07 34.74 -3.67
N ILE A 191 34.80 35.25 -4.67
CA ILE A 191 34.28 35.45 -6.03
C ILE A 191 33.94 34.10 -6.67
N PHE A 192 34.90 33.17 -6.68
CA PHE A 192 34.72 31.88 -7.35
C PHE A 192 33.79 30.93 -6.57
N THR A 193 33.71 31.05 -5.24
CA THR A 193 32.69 30.34 -4.45
C THR A 193 31.28 30.81 -4.85
N ARG A 194 31.04 32.13 -4.96
CA ARG A 194 29.73 32.66 -5.41
C ARG A 194 29.38 32.20 -6.82
N TYR A 195 30.36 32.15 -7.72
CA TYR A 195 30.19 31.60 -9.06
C TYR A 195 29.79 30.11 -9.01
N ARG A 196 30.54 29.28 -8.27
CA ARG A 196 30.25 27.84 -8.06
C ARG A 196 28.88 27.59 -7.45
N MET A 197 28.42 28.43 -6.52
CA MET A 197 27.12 28.27 -5.84
C MET A 197 25.94 28.20 -6.81
N ARG A 198 26.02 28.84 -7.99
CA ARG A 198 24.97 28.76 -9.02
C ARG A 198 24.81 27.32 -9.56
N PHE A 199 25.93 26.66 -9.86
CA PHE A 199 25.94 25.27 -10.32
C PHE A 199 25.57 24.29 -9.21
N GLN A 200 26.05 24.52 -7.98
CA GLN A 200 25.70 23.69 -6.84
C GLN A 200 24.18 23.65 -6.61
N ARG A 201 23.48 24.79 -6.71
CA ARG A 201 22.01 24.82 -6.59
C ARG A 201 21.31 24.03 -7.70
N ALA A 202 21.82 24.08 -8.93
CA ALA A 202 21.27 23.30 -10.04
C ALA A 202 21.44 21.79 -9.81
N VAL A 203 22.62 21.38 -9.31
CA VAL A 203 22.89 19.99 -8.91
C VAL A 203 21.91 19.54 -7.83
N ASN A 204 21.80 20.29 -6.72
CA ASN A 204 20.90 19.92 -5.61
C ASN A 204 19.43 19.80 -6.07
N ARG A 205 18.97 20.68 -6.97
CA ARG A 205 17.60 20.62 -7.53
C ARG A 205 17.37 19.36 -8.38
N LEU A 206 18.31 19.02 -9.25
CA LEU A 206 18.22 17.85 -10.15
C LEU A 206 18.37 16.53 -9.38
N GLU A 207 19.21 16.52 -8.34
CA GLU A 207 19.39 15.39 -7.43
C GLU A 207 18.09 15.11 -6.66
N ALA A 208 17.48 16.12 -6.05
CA ALA A 208 16.18 15.98 -5.39
C ALA A 208 15.07 15.50 -6.36
N GLN A 209 15.08 15.97 -7.61
CA GLN A 209 14.13 15.51 -8.63
C GLN A 209 14.36 14.05 -9.03
N SER A 210 15.62 13.61 -9.12
CA SER A 210 16.01 12.23 -9.39
C SER A 210 15.56 11.31 -8.26
N ASP A 211 15.88 11.67 -7.01
CA ASP A 211 15.49 10.89 -5.81
C ASP A 211 13.97 10.76 -5.71
N SER A 212 13.24 11.86 -5.90
CA SER A 212 11.78 11.86 -5.88
C SER A 212 11.19 10.92 -6.94
N ARG A 213 11.75 10.90 -8.15
CA ARG A 213 11.29 9.99 -9.22
C ARG A 213 11.61 8.54 -8.96
N LEU A 214 12.78 8.25 -8.40
CA LEU A 214 13.14 6.89 -7.99
C LEU A 214 12.17 6.38 -6.94
N VAL A 215 11.89 7.17 -5.90
CA VAL A 215 10.93 6.81 -4.86
C VAL A 215 9.53 6.60 -5.46
N ASP A 216 9.04 7.52 -6.28
CA ASP A 216 7.71 7.43 -6.91
C ASP A 216 7.56 6.19 -7.80
N SER A 217 8.57 5.89 -8.63
CA SER A 217 8.56 4.70 -9.49
C SER A 217 8.62 3.40 -8.68
N LEU A 218 9.39 3.36 -7.58
CA LEU A 218 9.49 2.18 -6.72
C LEU A 218 8.24 1.97 -5.86
N LEU A 219 7.62 3.04 -5.38
CA LEU A 219 6.33 2.97 -4.68
C LEU A 219 5.23 2.45 -5.61
N ASN A 220 5.30 2.81 -6.90
CA ASN A 220 4.38 2.36 -7.95
C ASN A 220 4.94 1.19 -8.77
N TYR A 221 5.84 0.38 -8.20
CA TYR A 221 6.50 -0.72 -8.92
C TYR A 221 5.50 -1.69 -9.56
N GLU A 222 4.43 -2.04 -8.83
CA GLU A 222 3.38 -2.92 -9.35
C GLU A 222 2.67 -2.29 -10.55
N THR A 223 2.33 -1.00 -10.50
CA THR A 223 1.74 -0.27 -11.63
C THR A 223 2.68 -0.27 -12.83
N VAL A 224 3.96 0.06 -12.63
CA VAL A 224 4.95 0.06 -13.73
C VAL A 224 5.03 -1.32 -14.39
N LYS A 225 4.99 -2.41 -13.61
CA LYS A 225 5.01 -3.78 -14.11
C LYS A 225 3.71 -4.19 -14.81
N LEU A 226 2.56 -3.86 -14.23
CA LEU A 226 1.24 -4.17 -14.78
C LEU A 226 1.01 -3.48 -16.13
N PHE A 227 1.56 -2.27 -16.30
CA PHE A 227 1.47 -1.50 -17.54
C PHE A 227 2.73 -1.61 -18.43
N ALA A 228 3.63 -2.57 -18.16
CA ALA A 228 4.86 -2.82 -18.92
C ALA A 228 5.64 -1.53 -19.31
N SER A 229 5.71 -0.59 -18.36
CA SER A 229 6.15 0.79 -18.60
C SER A 229 7.58 1.05 -18.09
N GLU A 230 8.39 0.01 -17.88
CA GLU A 230 9.76 0.13 -17.36
C GLU A 230 10.63 1.04 -18.24
N ASP A 231 10.52 0.92 -19.56
CA ASP A 231 11.28 1.75 -20.49
C ASP A 231 10.86 3.22 -20.48
N VAL A 232 9.58 3.48 -20.19
CA VAL A 232 9.05 4.85 -20.07
C VAL A 232 9.64 5.51 -18.83
N GLU A 233 9.60 4.83 -17.67
CA GLU A 233 10.17 5.34 -16.43
C GLU A 233 11.69 5.44 -16.49
N ARG A 234 12.37 4.48 -17.13
CA ARG A 234 13.80 4.56 -17.42
C ARG A 234 14.17 5.81 -18.23
N LYS A 235 13.45 6.10 -19.32
CA LYS A 235 13.67 7.31 -20.16
C LYS A 235 13.38 8.61 -19.40
N ARG A 236 12.33 8.61 -18.58
CA ARG A 236 11.99 9.75 -17.70
C ARG A 236 13.11 10.03 -16.71
N LEU A 237 13.69 9.00 -16.10
CA LEU A 237 14.82 9.14 -15.20
C LEU A 237 16.09 9.57 -15.95
N SER A 238 16.40 8.95 -17.10
CA SER A 238 17.60 9.27 -17.89
C SER A 238 17.63 10.75 -18.31
N THR A 239 16.48 11.32 -18.69
CA THR A 239 16.37 12.75 -19.04
C THR A 239 16.78 13.68 -17.90
N VAL A 240 16.47 13.30 -16.65
CA VAL A 240 16.88 14.08 -15.47
C VAL A 240 18.36 13.85 -15.19
N LEU A 241 18.83 12.60 -15.30
CA LEU A 241 20.22 12.24 -15.08
C LEU A 241 21.17 12.90 -16.10
N GLU A 242 20.79 13.05 -17.36
CA GLU A 242 21.59 13.77 -18.37
C GLU A 242 21.81 15.24 -18.00
N LYS A 243 20.75 15.92 -17.53
CA LYS A 243 20.85 17.28 -17.00
C LYS A 243 21.70 17.31 -15.74
N TRP A 244 21.56 16.32 -14.87
CA TRP A 244 22.34 16.19 -13.64
C TRP A 244 23.82 16.00 -13.93
N VAL A 245 24.20 15.14 -14.88
CA VAL A 245 25.60 14.95 -15.32
C VAL A 245 26.18 16.26 -15.83
N THR A 246 25.44 16.99 -16.66
CA THR A 246 25.88 18.29 -17.20
C THR A 246 26.10 19.32 -16.09
N ALA A 247 25.14 19.45 -15.16
CA ALA A 247 25.24 20.35 -14.02
C ALA A 247 26.37 19.95 -13.05
N ARG A 248 26.54 18.65 -12.78
CA ARG A 248 27.56 18.12 -11.88
C ARG A 248 28.95 18.31 -12.46
N THR A 249 29.13 18.10 -13.76
CA THR A 249 30.38 18.36 -14.46
C THR A 249 30.73 19.84 -14.45
N ALA A 250 29.76 20.74 -14.69
CA ALA A 250 29.98 22.18 -14.58
C ALA A 250 30.36 22.60 -13.15
N ASN A 251 29.72 22.04 -12.14
CA ASN A 251 30.06 22.27 -10.73
C ASN A 251 31.48 21.76 -10.39
N GLN A 252 31.88 20.60 -10.93
CA GLN A 252 33.22 20.05 -10.76
C GLN A 252 34.27 20.93 -11.42
N ARG A 253 34.03 21.39 -12.66
CA ARG A 253 34.92 22.36 -13.34
C ARG A 253 35.08 23.64 -12.53
N ALA A 254 33.99 24.19 -12.00
CA ALA A 254 34.03 25.38 -11.14
C ALA A 254 34.82 25.13 -9.84
N LEU A 255 34.73 23.93 -9.24
CA LEU A 255 35.53 23.54 -8.07
C LEU A 255 37.02 23.43 -8.42
N THR A 256 37.35 22.81 -9.55
CA THR A 256 38.74 22.69 -10.02
C THR A 256 39.35 24.07 -10.29
N ILE A 257 38.63 24.98 -10.95
CA ILE A 257 39.08 26.36 -11.18
C ILE A 257 39.36 27.07 -9.85
N LEU A 258 38.45 26.92 -8.88
CA LEU A 258 38.64 27.47 -7.54
C LEU A 258 39.93 26.94 -6.88
N HIS A 259 40.13 25.61 -6.83
CA HIS A 259 41.32 25.00 -6.20
C HIS A 259 42.62 25.38 -6.92
N VAL A 260 42.63 25.37 -8.26
CA VAL A 260 43.81 25.75 -9.05
C VAL A 260 44.16 27.21 -8.79
N GLY A 261 43.18 28.12 -8.82
CA GLY A 261 43.44 29.52 -8.55
C GLY A 261 43.88 29.79 -7.10
N GLN A 262 43.28 29.11 -6.12
CA GLN A 262 43.73 29.15 -4.72
C GLN A 262 45.19 28.71 -4.59
N SER A 263 45.55 27.57 -5.21
CA SER A 263 46.92 27.08 -5.22
C SER A 263 47.88 28.07 -5.89
N THR A 264 47.48 28.68 -7.01
CA THR A 264 48.31 29.68 -7.70
C THR A 264 48.58 30.91 -6.82
N VAL A 265 47.55 31.44 -6.13
CA VAL A 265 47.71 32.58 -5.22
C VAL A 265 48.64 32.21 -4.05
N ILE A 266 48.47 31.03 -3.46
CA ILE A 266 49.33 30.55 -2.36
C ILE A 266 50.77 30.37 -2.83
N THR A 267 51.01 29.72 -3.97
CA THR A 267 52.36 29.49 -4.50
C THR A 267 53.08 30.80 -4.84
N ILE A 268 52.38 31.78 -5.43
CA ILE A 268 52.95 33.12 -5.67
C ILE A 268 53.29 33.79 -4.34
N GLY A 269 52.42 33.70 -3.33
CA GLY A 269 52.67 34.24 -1.99
C GLY A 269 53.87 33.60 -1.29
N ILE A 270 53.95 32.26 -1.30
CA ILE A 270 55.11 31.50 -0.78
C ILE A 270 56.37 31.93 -1.52
N GLY A 271 56.35 31.98 -2.85
CA GLY A 271 57.50 32.40 -3.66
C GLY A 271 57.98 33.81 -3.32
N ALA A 272 57.05 34.77 -3.18
CA ALA A 272 57.37 36.14 -2.80
C ALA A 272 58.00 36.22 -1.40
N VAL A 273 57.43 35.52 -0.42
CA VAL A 273 57.96 35.53 0.94
C VAL A 273 59.28 34.77 1.04
N MET A 274 59.45 33.66 0.33
CA MET A 274 60.71 32.91 0.25
C MET A 274 61.81 33.76 -0.38
N LEU A 275 61.52 34.53 -1.43
CA LEU A 275 62.47 35.44 -2.04
C LEU A 275 62.89 36.55 -1.07
N LEU A 276 61.93 37.13 -0.32
CA LEU A 276 62.22 38.12 0.71
C LEU A 276 63.05 37.52 1.85
N ALA A 277 62.73 36.32 2.33
CA ALA A 277 63.50 35.62 3.34
C ALA A 277 64.92 35.31 2.86
N ALA A 278 65.09 34.82 1.62
CA ALA A 278 66.40 34.57 1.04
C ALA A 278 67.27 35.83 0.96
N GLN A 279 66.69 36.98 0.58
CA GLN A 279 67.39 38.27 0.59
C GLN A 279 67.86 38.65 2.01
N HIS A 280 67.03 38.44 3.03
CA HIS A 280 67.38 38.74 4.42
C HIS A 280 68.42 37.76 5.01
N VAL A 281 68.42 36.50 4.55
CA VAL A 281 69.45 35.51 4.88
C VAL A 281 70.79 35.88 4.25
N VAL A 282 70.81 36.25 2.98
CA VAL A 282 72.04 36.72 2.29
C VAL A 282 72.57 38.02 2.93
N ALA A 283 71.66 38.91 3.37
CA ALA A 283 72.03 40.12 4.11
C ALA A 283 72.48 39.86 5.56
N GLY A 284 72.46 38.61 6.05
CA GLY A 284 72.89 38.23 7.40
C GLY A 284 71.91 38.63 8.52
N THR A 285 70.72 39.11 8.18
CA THR A 285 69.69 39.53 9.15
C THR A 285 68.79 38.38 9.61
N MET A 286 68.77 37.27 8.87
CA MET A 286 68.00 36.05 9.17
C MET A 286 68.90 34.81 8.99
N SER A 287 68.56 33.74 9.70
CA SER A 287 69.22 32.43 9.60
C SER A 287 68.61 31.55 8.51
N VAL A 288 69.28 30.46 8.12
CA VAL A 288 68.71 29.47 7.19
C VAL A 288 67.49 28.77 7.82
N GLY A 289 67.48 28.57 9.14
CA GLY A 289 66.31 28.05 9.85
C GLY A 289 65.10 29.00 9.82
N ASP A 290 65.32 30.32 9.81
CA ASP A 290 64.24 31.30 9.64
C ASP A 290 63.51 31.17 8.29
N LEU A 291 64.26 30.90 7.21
CA LEU A 291 63.68 30.64 5.89
C LEU A 291 62.72 29.43 5.93
N VAL A 292 63.14 28.34 6.58
CA VAL A 292 62.33 27.13 6.71
C VAL A 292 61.12 27.35 7.62
N LEU A 293 61.28 28.12 8.70
CA LEU A 293 60.18 28.47 9.61
C LEU A 293 59.09 29.25 8.89
N VAL A 294 59.47 30.30 8.15
CA VAL A 294 58.51 31.14 7.42
C VAL A 294 57.78 30.34 6.35
N ASN A 295 58.50 29.47 5.62
CA ASN A 295 57.88 28.55 4.66
C ASN A 295 56.87 27.62 5.33
N ALA A 296 57.27 26.96 6.42
CA ALA A 296 56.43 26.02 7.14
C ALA A 296 55.15 26.69 7.67
N TYR A 297 55.27 27.89 8.22
CA TYR A 297 54.12 28.63 8.72
C TYR A 297 53.16 29.12 7.63
N ILE A 298 53.65 29.56 6.48
CA ILE A 298 52.76 29.93 5.37
C ILE A 298 51.99 28.70 4.89
N VAL A 299 52.67 27.56 4.67
CA VAL A 299 52.02 26.31 4.26
C VAL A 299 50.99 25.87 5.31
N GLN A 300 51.35 25.93 6.59
CA GLN A 300 50.49 25.55 7.71
C GLN A 300 49.23 26.42 7.80
N VAL A 301 49.33 27.74 7.62
CA VAL A 301 48.17 28.64 7.66
C VAL A 301 47.31 28.50 6.40
N CYS A 302 47.92 28.25 5.23
CA CYS A 302 47.19 28.09 3.99
C CYS A 302 46.45 26.75 3.86
N ALA A 303 46.94 25.67 4.47
CA ALA A 303 46.36 24.34 4.34
C ALA A 303 44.90 24.24 4.86
N PRO A 304 44.55 24.72 6.07
CA PRO A 304 43.16 24.70 6.57
C PRO A 304 42.20 25.54 5.71
N LEU A 305 42.67 26.63 5.11
CA LEU A 305 41.83 27.54 4.34
C LEU A 305 41.18 26.86 3.12
N ASN A 306 41.86 25.88 2.51
CA ASN A 306 41.31 25.10 1.40
C ASN A 306 40.07 24.31 1.80
N THR A 307 39.99 23.88 3.08
CA THR A 307 38.83 23.15 3.61
C THR A 307 37.70 24.08 4.07
N LEU A 308 38.01 25.35 4.41
CA LEU A 308 37.03 26.31 4.93
C LEU A 308 35.85 26.56 3.97
N GLY A 309 36.10 26.54 2.66
CA GLY A 309 35.04 26.73 1.66
C GLY A 309 34.02 25.59 1.62
N PHE A 310 34.45 24.36 1.89
CA PHE A 310 33.56 23.21 2.09
C PHE A 310 32.82 23.35 3.42
N VAL A 311 33.56 23.60 4.51
CA VAL A 311 33.01 23.78 5.87
C VAL A 311 31.92 24.85 5.89
N PHE A 312 32.12 25.99 5.23
CA PHE A 312 31.13 27.06 5.16
C PHE A 312 29.83 26.61 4.48
N ARG A 313 29.90 25.88 3.36
CA ARG A 313 28.70 25.38 2.68
C ARG A 313 27.98 24.34 3.53
N GLU A 314 28.72 23.36 4.02
CA GLU A 314 28.16 22.27 4.82
C GLU A 314 27.56 22.79 6.13
N THR A 315 28.15 23.83 6.72
CA THR A 315 27.58 24.53 7.88
C THR A 315 26.25 25.19 7.54
N ASN A 316 26.14 25.85 6.37
CA ASN A 316 24.87 26.46 5.95
C ASN A 316 23.80 25.39 5.67
N ASP A 317 24.16 24.28 5.01
CA ASP A 317 23.23 23.19 4.73
C ASP A 317 22.77 22.51 6.04
N ALA A 318 23.70 22.28 6.98
CA ALA A 318 23.39 21.78 8.31
C ALA A 318 22.48 22.75 9.08
N ILE A 319 22.74 24.06 9.06
CA ILE A 319 21.85 25.07 9.68
C ILE A 319 20.43 24.95 9.13
N VAL A 320 20.24 24.85 7.81
CA VAL A 320 18.90 24.71 7.21
C VAL A 320 18.21 23.41 7.66
N ASN A 321 18.93 22.29 7.72
CA ASN A 321 18.36 21.03 8.18
C ASN A 321 17.98 21.09 9.66
N VAL A 322 18.82 21.70 10.50
CA VAL A 322 18.52 21.93 11.92
C VAL A 322 17.33 22.88 12.07
N GLU A 323 17.24 23.93 11.26
CA GLU A 323 16.07 24.83 11.23
C GLU A 323 14.78 24.06 10.96
N ARG A 324 14.74 23.17 9.96
CA ARG A 324 13.55 22.33 9.66
C ARG A 324 13.17 21.40 10.81
N MET A 325 14.15 20.76 11.44
CA MET A 325 13.91 19.92 12.62
C MET A 325 13.38 20.75 13.80
N PHE A 326 13.92 21.96 14.02
CA PHE A 326 13.44 22.85 15.07
C PHE A 326 12.08 23.47 14.72
N GLU A 327 11.75 23.69 13.45
CA GLU A 327 10.38 24.04 13.04
C GLU A 327 9.38 22.96 13.47
N ILE A 328 9.76 21.67 13.39
CA ILE A 328 8.94 20.57 13.92
C ILE A 328 8.90 20.61 15.46
N LEU A 329 10.05 20.74 16.13
CA LEU A 329 10.15 20.73 17.59
C LEU A 329 9.47 21.95 18.25
N LEU A 330 9.39 23.07 17.53
CA LEU A 330 8.72 24.30 17.97
C LEU A 330 7.31 24.41 17.42
N ALA A 331 6.91 23.58 16.45
CA ALA A 331 5.55 23.51 15.98
C ALA A 331 4.65 23.23 17.20
N ARG A 332 3.69 24.12 17.42
CA ARG A 332 2.67 23.92 18.43
C ARG A 332 1.43 23.43 17.74
N GLY A 333 0.92 22.33 18.27
CA GLY A 333 -0.40 21.85 17.95
C GLY A 333 -1.50 22.85 18.25
N ARG A 334 -2.70 22.60 17.72
CA ARG A 334 -3.85 23.45 18.05
C ARG A 334 -4.21 23.23 19.54
N ARG A 335 -4.31 24.31 20.30
CA ARG A 335 -4.71 24.26 21.71
C ARG A 335 -6.06 23.52 21.84
N GLY A 336 -6.13 22.56 22.75
CA GLY A 336 -7.29 21.70 22.96
C GLY A 336 -7.32 20.41 22.12
N GLU A 337 -6.80 20.43 20.88
CA GLU A 337 -6.70 19.22 20.05
C GLU A 337 -5.48 18.39 20.44
N ASP A 338 -4.31 19.02 20.50
CA ASP A 338 -3.03 18.31 20.56
C ASP A 338 -2.48 18.18 21.99
N VAL A 339 -2.88 19.10 22.87
CA VAL A 339 -2.45 19.13 24.28
C VAL A 339 -3.68 19.21 25.17
N ASP A 340 -3.69 18.41 26.23
CA ASP A 340 -4.70 18.46 27.28
C ASP A 340 -4.72 19.84 27.95
N GLU A 341 -5.89 20.26 28.45
CA GLU A 341 -5.99 21.47 29.25
C GLU A 341 -5.25 21.30 30.58
N VAL A 342 -4.75 22.40 31.15
CA VAL A 342 -3.96 22.37 32.40
C VAL A 342 -4.73 21.70 33.55
N GLU A 343 -6.05 21.84 33.57
CA GLU A 343 -6.93 21.28 34.60
C GLU A 343 -7.70 20.03 34.13
N ALA A 344 -7.28 19.40 33.03
CA ALA A 344 -7.96 18.23 32.49
C ALA A 344 -7.92 17.05 33.48
N LYS A 345 -9.08 16.44 33.74
CA LYS A 345 -9.22 15.32 34.68
C LYS A 345 -9.26 13.98 33.93
N PRO A 346 -8.82 12.86 34.54
CA PRO A 346 -9.04 11.55 33.95
C PRO A 346 -10.55 11.28 33.77
N LEU A 347 -10.94 10.83 32.58
CA LEU A 347 -12.31 10.44 32.26
C LEU A 347 -12.74 9.28 33.16
N GLN A 348 -13.89 9.42 33.82
CA GLN A 348 -14.48 8.36 34.63
C GLN A 348 -15.69 7.78 33.90
N VAL A 349 -15.54 6.59 33.33
CA VAL A 349 -16.65 5.91 32.63
C VAL A 349 -17.35 4.95 33.58
N THR A 350 -18.60 5.24 33.89
CA THR A 350 -19.50 4.46 34.74
C THR A 350 -20.41 3.57 33.90
N VAL A 351 -21.28 4.17 33.10
CA VAL A 351 -22.30 3.51 32.28
C VAL A 351 -21.95 3.55 30.79
N GLY A 352 -21.17 4.53 30.34
CA GLY A 352 -20.69 4.64 28.96
C GLY A 352 -21.71 5.26 28.01
N GLU A 353 -22.51 6.20 28.46
CA GLU A 353 -23.38 7.02 27.61
C GLU A 353 -22.54 8.00 26.79
N ILE A 354 -22.87 8.16 25.50
CA ILE A 354 -22.19 9.10 24.60
C ILE A 354 -23.22 10.07 24.04
N GLU A 355 -22.93 11.36 24.08
CA GLU A 355 -23.84 12.40 23.59
C GLU A 355 -23.09 13.35 22.66
N PHE A 356 -23.68 13.60 21.50
CA PHE A 356 -23.26 14.63 20.56
C PHE A 356 -24.36 15.69 20.55
N GLU A 357 -24.03 16.92 20.95
CA GLU A 357 -24.97 18.03 21.06
C GLU A 357 -24.63 19.11 20.02
N HIS A 358 -25.48 19.26 19.00
CA HIS A 358 -25.34 20.28 17.94
C HIS A 358 -23.93 20.38 17.31
N VAL A 359 -23.29 19.23 17.07
CA VAL A 359 -21.89 19.15 16.66
C VAL A 359 -21.69 19.54 15.20
N ASN A 360 -20.82 20.53 14.98
CA ASN A 360 -20.39 20.99 13.66
C ASN A 360 -18.88 20.81 13.51
N PHE A 361 -18.43 20.33 12.35
CA PHE A 361 -17.00 20.10 12.13
C PHE A 361 -16.59 20.16 10.66
N GLY A 362 -15.36 20.59 10.39
CA GLY A 362 -14.70 20.49 9.09
C GLY A 362 -13.19 20.39 9.25
N TYR A 363 -12.54 19.57 8.41
CA TYR A 363 -11.07 19.50 8.41
C TYR A 363 -10.48 20.84 7.97
N ASP A 364 -11.04 21.51 6.96
CA ASP A 364 -10.67 22.86 6.57
C ASP A 364 -11.84 23.81 6.90
N PRO A 365 -11.59 25.03 7.41
CA PRO A 365 -12.65 26.02 7.60
C PRO A 365 -13.51 26.28 6.34
N ALA A 366 -12.95 26.12 5.15
CA ALA A 366 -13.66 26.29 3.88
C ALA A 366 -14.58 25.11 3.54
N ARG A 367 -14.39 23.94 4.16
CA ARG A 367 -15.16 22.72 3.87
C ARG A 367 -15.71 22.09 5.14
N GLN A 368 -16.95 22.43 5.46
CA GLN A 368 -17.71 21.80 6.53
C GLN A 368 -18.11 20.37 6.14
N ILE A 369 -17.80 19.41 7.02
CA ILE A 369 -18.06 17.97 6.84
C ILE A 369 -19.26 17.51 7.67
N LEU A 370 -19.35 17.94 8.93
CA LEU A 370 -20.46 17.65 9.83
C LEU A 370 -21.24 18.92 10.13
N ARG A 371 -22.57 18.82 10.08
CA ARG A 371 -23.52 19.92 10.19
C ARG A 371 -24.59 19.52 11.20
N ASP A 372 -24.57 20.19 12.34
CA ASP A 372 -25.60 20.03 13.39
C ASP A 372 -25.91 18.57 13.74
N ILE A 373 -24.87 17.81 14.08
CA ILE A 373 -25.01 16.41 14.48
C ILE A 373 -25.49 16.36 15.93
N ASP A 374 -26.65 15.75 16.14
CA ASP A 374 -27.28 15.61 17.45
C ASP A 374 -27.79 14.18 17.64
N PHE A 375 -27.22 13.45 18.62
CA PHE A 375 -27.68 12.10 18.98
C PHE A 375 -27.13 11.62 20.32
N ARG A 376 -27.76 10.58 20.87
CA ARG A 376 -27.32 9.89 22.10
C ARG A 376 -27.12 8.39 21.87
N ALA A 377 -25.99 7.85 22.29
CA ALA A 377 -25.73 6.42 22.35
C ALA A 377 -25.96 5.94 23.79
N HIS A 378 -27.01 5.16 23.99
CA HIS A 378 -27.41 4.71 25.32
C HIS A 378 -26.46 3.65 25.90
N PRO A 379 -26.24 3.65 27.23
CA PRO A 379 -25.42 2.66 27.91
C PRO A 379 -25.74 1.21 27.56
N GLY A 380 -24.71 0.43 27.19
CA GLY A 380 -24.85 -1.00 26.92
C GLY A 380 -25.68 -1.35 25.69
N LYS A 381 -26.06 -0.34 24.88
CA LYS A 381 -26.81 -0.52 23.64
C LYS A 381 -25.91 -0.42 22.41
N LYS A 382 -26.35 -1.05 21.33
CA LYS A 382 -25.70 -1.03 20.02
C LYS A 382 -26.32 0.06 19.15
N LEU A 383 -25.53 1.10 18.87
CA LEU A 383 -25.84 2.17 17.94
C LEU A 383 -25.17 1.89 16.59
N ALA A 384 -25.95 1.79 15.53
CA ALA A 384 -25.43 1.70 14.17
C ALA A 384 -25.40 3.07 13.48
N VAL A 385 -24.36 3.33 12.68
CA VAL A 385 -24.24 4.53 11.85
C VAL A 385 -24.07 4.10 10.39
N VAL A 386 -25.03 4.49 9.56
CA VAL A 386 -25.11 4.11 8.14
C VAL A 386 -25.22 5.34 7.24
N GLY A 387 -24.92 5.18 5.95
CA GLY A 387 -25.03 6.26 4.96
C GLY A 387 -24.03 6.10 3.83
N GLY A 388 -24.20 6.88 2.75
CA GLY A 388 -23.33 6.84 1.58
C GLY A 388 -21.86 7.19 1.87
N SER A 389 -20.98 6.96 0.87
CA SER A 389 -19.59 7.41 0.95
C SER A 389 -19.53 8.94 1.10
N GLY A 390 -18.65 9.43 1.97
CA GLY A 390 -18.52 10.87 2.24
C GLY A 390 -19.61 11.49 3.13
N SER A 391 -20.53 10.70 3.72
CA SER A 391 -21.56 11.22 4.62
C SER A 391 -21.05 11.72 5.98
N GLY A 392 -19.80 11.40 6.35
CA GLY A 392 -19.14 11.88 7.57
C GLY A 392 -18.96 10.86 8.70
N LYS A 393 -19.34 9.58 8.50
CA LYS A 393 -19.27 8.50 9.52
C LYS A 393 -17.90 8.37 10.19
N SER A 394 -16.83 8.22 9.42
CA SER A 394 -15.46 8.09 9.95
C SER A 394 -14.99 9.36 10.68
N THR A 395 -15.57 10.52 10.36
CA THR A 395 -15.27 11.79 11.05
C THR A 395 -15.88 11.81 12.45
N LEU A 396 -17.05 11.20 12.67
CA LEU A 396 -17.61 11.04 14.02
C LEU A 396 -16.65 10.30 14.95
N MET A 397 -16.03 9.22 14.46
CA MET A 397 -15.11 8.43 15.26
C MET A 397 -13.85 9.22 15.58
N LYS A 398 -13.30 9.95 14.61
CA LYS A 398 -12.15 10.82 14.83
C LYS A 398 -12.44 11.91 15.87
N LEU A 399 -13.67 12.42 15.95
CA LEU A 399 -14.09 13.35 17.01
C LEU A 399 -14.26 12.66 18.37
N LEU A 400 -14.89 11.47 18.41
CA LEU A 400 -15.07 10.69 19.63
C LEU A 400 -13.72 10.31 20.27
N PHE A 401 -12.71 9.97 19.47
CA PHE A 401 -11.34 9.71 19.92
C PHE A 401 -10.53 10.99 20.23
N ARG A 402 -11.16 12.17 20.09
CA ARG A 402 -10.53 13.49 20.20
C ARG A 402 -9.23 13.57 19.39
N LEU A 403 -9.27 13.08 18.16
CA LEU A 403 -8.20 13.34 17.17
C LEU A 403 -8.36 14.73 16.54
N TYR A 404 -9.58 15.25 16.57
CA TYR A 404 -9.93 16.62 16.24
C TYR A 404 -10.97 17.12 17.27
N GLN A 405 -11.10 18.43 17.41
CA GLN A 405 -12.18 19.03 18.19
C GLN A 405 -13.31 19.52 17.27
N PRO A 406 -14.57 19.44 17.71
CA PRO A 406 -15.68 20.02 16.97
C PRO A 406 -15.49 21.54 16.84
N THR A 407 -15.90 22.10 15.70
CA THR A 407 -15.88 23.55 15.45
C THR A 407 -16.96 24.27 16.27
N ALA A 408 -18.11 23.62 16.49
CA ALA A 408 -19.16 24.04 17.40
C ALA A 408 -19.91 22.81 17.94
N GLY A 409 -20.66 22.98 19.03
CA GLY A 409 -21.31 21.88 19.76
C GLY A 409 -20.40 21.21 20.78
N VAL A 410 -20.91 20.18 21.45
CA VAL A 410 -20.23 19.48 22.54
C VAL A 410 -20.34 17.96 22.34
N ILE A 411 -19.30 17.24 22.74
CA ILE A 411 -19.33 15.77 22.82
C ILE A 411 -19.05 15.41 24.28
N THR A 412 -19.92 14.60 24.87
CA THR A 412 -19.76 14.15 26.26
C THR A 412 -19.76 12.62 26.35
N ILE A 413 -19.08 12.10 27.38
CA ILE A 413 -19.20 10.71 27.82
C ILE A 413 -19.61 10.72 29.29
N ASP A 414 -20.74 10.09 29.63
CA ASP A 414 -21.35 10.15 30.97
C ASP A 414 -21.47 11.61 31.49
N GLY A 415 -21.86 12.54 30.60
CA GLY A 415 -21.99 13.97 30.89
C GLY A 415 -20.67 14.73 31.06
N GLN A 416 -19.51 14.07 30.96
CA GLN A 416 -18.20 14.72 30.98
C GLN A 416 -17.81 15.17 29.58
N ASP A 417 -17.65 16.48 29.39
CA ASP A 417 -17.17 17.07 28.14
C ASP A 417 -15.75 16.59 27.79
N LEU A 418 -15.60 16.06 26.58
CA LEU A 418 -14.34 15.50 26.10
C LEU A 418 -13.20 16.52 26.02
N ARG A 419 -13.48 17.82 25.97
CA ARG A 419 -12.48 18.90 25.97
C ARG A 419 -11.73 18.99 27.30
N HIS A 420 -12.42 18.69 28.41
CA HIS A 420 -11.93 18.88 29.77
C HIS A 420 -11.39 17.59 30.43
N VAL A 421 -11.31 16.48 29.68
CA VAL A 421 -10.72 15.23 30.16
C VAL A 421 -9.34 14.97 29.55
N THR A 422 -8.52 14.13 30.17
CA THR A 422 -7.22 13.76 29.58
C THR A 422 -7.40 12.85 28.37
N GLN A 423 -6.68 13.12 27.28
CA GLN A 423 -6.74 12.29 26.06
C GLN A 423 -6.34 10.84 26.33
N LYS A 424 -5.39 10.61 27.24
CA LYS A 424 -4.94 9.26 27.62
C LYS A 424 -6.10 8.45 28.20
N SER A 425 -6.79 8.96 29.23
CA SER A 425 -7.92 8.26 29.85
C SER A 425 -9.08 8.04 28.88
N LEU A 426 -9.35 9.02 28.00
CA LEU A 426 -10.38 8.90 26.97
C LEU A 426 -10.07 7.74 26.03
N ARG A 427 -8.86 7.71 25.48
CA ARG A 427 -8.44 6.68 24.53
C ARG A 427 -8.30 5.32 25.22
N GLU A 428 -7.95 5.24 26.49
CA GLU A 428 -7.95 3.98 27.26
C GLU A 428 -9.37 3.43 27.45
N ALA A 429 -10.37 4.30 27.64
CA ALA A 429 -11.76 3.90 27.86
C ALA A 429 -12.49 3.40 26.60
N ILE A 430 -11.98 3.71 25.40
CA ILE A 430 -12.63 3.38 24.12
C ILE A 430 -11.80 2.37 23.32
N GLY A 431 -12.42 1.25 22.91
CA GLY A 431 -11.88 0.29 21.95
C GLY A 431 -12.25 0.62 20.53
N ILE A 432 -11.38 0.29 19.58
CA ILE A 432 -11.70 0.39 18.15
C ILE A 432 -11.20 -0.83 17.39
N VAL A 433 -12.03 -1.31 16.48
CA VAL A 433 -11.66 -2.21 15.40
C VAL A 433 -11.78 -1.41 14.11
N PRO A 434 -10.66 -0.88 13.55
CA PRO A 434 -10.70 -0.02 12.37
C PRO A 434 -10.97 -0.82 11.09
N GLN A 435 -11.34 -0.11 10.02
CA GLN A 435 -11.47 -0.69 8.67
C GLN A 435 -10.11 -1.16 8.15
N ASP A 436 -9.13 -0.24 8.12
CA ASP A 436 -7.76 -0.53 7.71
C ASP A 436 -6.89 -0.84 8.91
N THR A 437 -6.70 -2.13 9.19
CA THR A 437 -5.80 -2.56 10.26
C THR A 437 -4.34 -2.48 9.82
N VAL A 438 -3.61 -1.51 10.39
CA VAL A 438 -2.15 -1.41 10.27
C VAL A 438 -1.48 -2.23 11.38
N LEU A 439 -0.41 -2.93 11.00
CA LEU A 439 0.42 -3.72 11.91
C LEU A 439 1.82 -3.12 11.99
N PHE A 440 2.42 -3.21 13.18
CA PHE A 440 3.83 -2.90 13.36
C PHE A 440 4.68 -4.00 12.74
N ASN A 441 5.86 -3.62 12.25
CA ASN A 441 6.89 -4.52 11.72
C ASN A 441 7.57 -5.34 12.84
N ASP A 442 6.78 -6.11 13.57
CA ASP A 442 7.14 -6.84 14.80
C ASP A 442 6.37 -8.18 14.86
N THR A 443 6.45 -8.90 15.96
CA THR A 443 5.78 -10.18 16.18
C THR A 443 4.25 -10.06 16.24
N ILE A 444 3.54 -11.16 15.99
CA ILE A 444 2.08 -11.23 16.21
C ILE A 444 1.75 -10.91 17.68
N ALA A 445 2.52 -11.46 18.62
CA ALA A 445 2.33 -11.21 20.04
C ALA A 445 2.47 -9.73 20.40
N TYR A 446 3.50 -9.05 19.89
CA TYR A 446 3.67 -7.61 20.08
C TYR A 446 2.47 -6.83 19.55
N ASN A 447 2.02 -7.18 18.35
CA ASN A 447 0.88 -6.52 17.72
C ASN A 447 -0.40 -6.70 18.54
N ILE A 448 -0.68 -7.88 19.10
CA ILE A 448 -1.85 -8.11 19.96
C ILE A 448 -1.68 -7.38 21.31
N ALA A 449 -0.51 -7.51 21.94
CA ALA A 449 -0.17 -6.87 23.23
C ALA A 449 -0.23 -5.34 23.16
N TYR A 450 -0.13 -4.75 21.97
CA TYR A 450 -0.27 -3.31 21.78
C TYR A 450 -1.60 -2.74 22.30
N GLY A 451 -2.67 -3.55 22.35
CA GLY A 451 -3.94 -3.15 22.96
C GLY A 451 -3.85 -2.84 24.46
N ARG A 452 -2.92 -3.49 25.16
CA ARG A 452 -2.62 -3.28 26.59
C ARG A 452 -1.17 -3.68 26.88
N PRO A 453 -0.22 -2.73 26.91
CA PRO A 453 1.21 -3.03 27.06
C PRO A 453 1.60 -3.81 28.32
N SER A 454 0.80 -3.74 29.38
CA SER A 454 1.00 -4.50 30.62
C SER A 454 0.47 -5.95 30.57
N ALA A 455 -0.08 -6.40 29.42
CA ALA A 455 -0.66 -7.73 29.27
C ALA A 455 0.40 -8.83 29.35
N THR A 456 0.06 -9.92 30.03
CA THR A 456 0.89 -11.12 30.07
C THR A 456 0.75 -11.90 28.76
N ARG A 457 1.70 -12.80 28.47
CA ARG A 457 1.60 -13.70 27.31
C ARG A 457 0.33 -14.56 27.36
N ALA A 458 -0.13 -14.96 28.54
CA ALA A 458 -1.38 -15.70 28.71
C ALA A 458 -2.61 -14.87 28.31
N ASP A 459 -2.63 -13.58 28.61
CA ASP A 459 -3.70 -12.68 28.17
C ASP A 459 -3.71 -12.54 26.64
N VAL A 460 -2.53 -12.42 26.02
CA VAL A 460 -2.37 -12.36 24.56
C VAL A 460 -2.93 -13.62 23.89
N VAL A 461 -2.59 -14.81 24.41
CA VAL A 461 -3.12 -16.09 23.90
C VAL A 461 -4.64 -16.17 24.05
N ARG A 462 -5.17 -15.74 25.21
CA ARG A 462 -6.62 -15.72 25.45
C ARG A 462 -7.34 -14.79 24.48
N ALA A 463 -6.80 -13.60 24.24
CA ALA A 463 -7.34 -12.64 23.28
C ALA A 463 -7.27 -13.17 21.83
N ALA A 464 -6.16 -13.82 21.45
CA ALA A 464 -6.00 -14.43 20.13
C ALA A 464 -7.01 -15.56 19.89
N ARG A 465 -7.23 -16.43 20.89
CA ARG A 465 -8.26 -17.49 20.83
C ARG A 465 -9.66 -16.92 20.68
N ALA A 466 -9.99 -15.90 21.47
CA ALA A 466 -11.30 -15.22 21.36
C ALA A 466 -11.49 -14.58 19.97
N ALA A 467 -10.41 -14.11 19.33
CA ALA A 467 -10.44 -13.59 17.96
C ALA A 467 -10.29 -14.67 16.87
N GLN A 468 -10.33 -15.97 17.22
CA GLN A 468 -10.19 -17.10 16.29
C GLN A 468 -8.89 -17.04 15.47
N LEU A 469 -7.77 -16.65 16.10
CA LEU A 469 -6.43 -16.62 15.50
C LEU A 469 -5.56 -17.82 15.87
N ASP A 470 -5.96 -18.62 16.83
CA ASP A 470 -5.19 -19.74 17.37
C ASP A 470 -4.77 -20.74 16.30
N SER A 471 -5.71 -21.26 15.51
CA SER A 471 -5.43 -22.21 14.43
C SER A 471 -4.54 -21.64 13.32
N PHE A 472 -4.60 -20.33 13.09
CA PHE A 472 -3.70 -19.65 12.15
C PHE A 472 -2.30 -19.54 12.74
N ILE A 473 -2.17 -19.04 13.97
CA ILE A 473 -0.90 -18.86 14.65
C ILE A 473 -0.20 -20.21 14.86
N GLU A 474 -0.93 -21.27 15.18
CA GLU A 474 -0.39 -22.62 15.36
C GLU A 474 0.22 -23.21 14.07
N ARG A 475 -0.24 -22.77 12.88
CA ARG A 475 0.32 -23.20 11.59
C ARG A 475 1.60 -22.45 11.20
N LEU A 476 1.94 -21.36 11.89
CA LEU A 476 3.14 -20.58 11.60
C LEU A 476 4.36 -21.20 12.31
N PRO A 477 5.55 -21.24 11.68
CA PRO A 477 6.75 -21.84 12.26
C PRO A 477 7.14 -21.26 13.62
N ASP A 478 7.05 -19.94 13.77
CA ASP A 478 7.43 -19.22 14.99
C ASP A 478 6.21 -18.89 15.87
N HIS A 479 5.04 -19.45 15.55
CA HIS A 479 3.78 -19.21 16.23
C HIS A 479 3.54 -17.70 16.52
N TYR A 480 3.39 -17.33 17.79
CA TYR A 480 3.13 -15.97 18.25
C TYR A 480 4.31 -15.01 18.04
N ASP A 481 5.53 -15.54 17.91
CA ASP A 481 6.75 -14.76 17.68
C ASP A 481 7.04 -14.57 16.18
N THR A 482 6.16 -15.06 15.31
CA THR A 482 6.21 -14.80 13.88
C THR A 482 6.17 -13.30 13.60
N ARG A 483 7.15 -12.79 12.86
CA ARG A 483 7.22 -11.38 12.46
C ARG A 483 6.25 -11.09 11.32
N VAL A 484 5.50 -10.00 11.44
CA VAL A 484 4.52 -9.52 10.45
C VAL A 484 4.84 -8.09 10.01
N GLY A 485 4.15 -7.61 8.98
CA GLY A 485 4.36 -6.28 8.39
C GLY A 485 5.06 -6.35 7.02
N GLU A 486 5.68 -5.24 6.57
CA GLU A 486 6.27 -5.10 5.23
C GLU A 486 7.40 -6.11 4.94
N ARG A 487 8.15 -6.49 5.98
CA ARG A 487 9.29 -7.43 5.92
C ARG A 487 9.00 -8.78 6.57
N GLY A 488 7.79 -8.98 7.08
CA GLY A 488 7.36 -10.20 7.76
C GLY A 488 6.45 -11.07 6.88
N VAL A 489 5.82 -12.07 7.49
CA VAL A 489 4.77 -12.86 6.83
C VAL A 489 3.64 -11.91 6.40
N ARG A 490 3.27 -11.99 5.11
CA ARG A 490 2.11 -11.25 4.59
C ARG A 490 0.84 -11.94 5.08
N LEU A 491 0.10 -11.24 5.92
CA LEU A 491 -1.18 -11.69 6.43
C LEU A 491 -2.31 -11.38 5.43
N SER A 492 -3.33 -12.22 5.38
CA SER A 492 -4.57 -11.91 4.66
C SER A 492 -5.30 -10.72 5.30
N GLY A 493 -6.21 -10.08 4.55
CA GLY A 493 -7.05 -8.99 5.09
C GLY A 493 -7.80 -9.42 6.36
N GLY A 494 -8.37 -10.62 6.34
CA GLY A 494 -9.07 -11.19 7.48
C GLY A 494 -8.19 -11.50 8.69
N GLU A 495 -6.96 -11.99 8.49
CA GLU A 495 -6.01 -12.22 9.59
C GLU A 495 -5.59 -10.91 10.25
N ARG A 496 -5.28 -9.87 9.47
CA ARG A 496 -4.97 -8.54 10.01
C ARG A 496 -6.15 -8.02 10.84
N GLN A 497 -7.36 -8.17 10.33
CA GLN A 497 -8.57 -7.73 11.01
C GLN A 497 -8.80 -8.46 12.34
N ARG A 498 -8.59 -9.79 12.36
CA ARG A 498 -8.66 -10.57 13.60
C ARG A 498 -7.61 -10.13 14.62
N ILE A 499 -6.43 -9.69 14.19
CA ILE A 499 -5.42 -9.11 15.10
C ILE A 499 -5.93 -7.80 15.72
N ALA A 500 -6.62 -6.93 14.94
CA ALA A 500 -7.28 -5.75 15.51
C ALA A 500 -8.39 -6.11 16.51
N ILE A 501 -9.18 -7.14 16.22
CA ILE A 501 -10.20 -7.65 17.15
C ILE A 501 -9.53 -8.15 18.44
N ALA A 502 -8.44 -8.92 18.34
CA ALA A 502 -7.69 -9.37 19.50
C ALA A 502 -7.14 -8.20 20.34
N ARG A 503 -6.67 -7.11 19.70
CA ARG A 503 -6.25 -5.87 20.39
C ARG A 503 -7.41 -5.26 21.18
N ALA A 504 -8.60 -5.19 20.58
CA ALA A 504 -9.80 -4.65 21.21
C ALA A 504 -10.27 -5.52 22.39
N ILE A 505 -10.28 -6.84 22.23
CA ILE A 505 -10.59 -7.81 23.29
C ILE A 505 -9.61 -7.67 24.46
N LEU A 506 -8.30 -7.59 24.17
CA LEU A 506 -7.27 -7.49 25.20
C LEU A 506 -7.37 -6.20 26.01
N LYS A 507 -7.78 -5.11 25.35
CA LYS A 507 -7.96 -3.80 25.97
C LYS A 507 -9.16 -3.77 26.92
N ASP A 508 -10.20 -4.56 26.64
CA ASP A 508 -11.44 -4.67 27.40
C ASP A 508 -12.09 -3.31 27.79
N PRO A 509 -12.47 -2.47 26.81
CA PRO A 509 -13.01 -1.13 27.08
C PRO A 509 -14.51 -1.17 27.39
N ARG A 510 -15.05 -0.13 28.04
CA ARG A 510 -16.50 0.02 28.29
C ARG A 510 -17.27 0.51 27.06
N ILE A 511 -16.60 1.23 26.17
CA ILE A 511 -17.12 1.72 24.91
C ILE A 511 -16.33 1.05 23.78
N ILE A 512 -17.01 0.52 22.78
CA ILE A 512 -16.34 -0.07 21.61
C ILE A 512 -16.88 0.48 20.30
N VAL A 513 -15.97 0.70 19.37
CA VAL A 513 -16.25 1.19 18.03
C VAL A 513 -15.84 0.12 17.02
N PHE A 514 -16.76 -0.25 16.13
CA PHE A 514 -16.49 -1.12 14.99
C PHE A 514 -16.62 -0.29 13.72
N ASP A 515 -15.51 -0.05 13.02
CA ASP A 515 -15.48 0.72 11.77
C ASP A 515 -15.31 -0.25 10.60
N GLU A 516 -16.42 -0.60 9.92
CA GLU A 516 -16.45 -1.56 8.81
C GLU A 516 -15.71 -2.87 9.10
N ALA A 517 -15.85 -3.37 10.34
CA ALA A 517 -14.98 -4.40 10.89
C ALA A 517 -15.01 -5.74 10.13
N THR A 518 -16.03 -6.00 9.29
CA THR A 518 -16.18 -7.24 8.51
C THR A 518 -15.93 -7.07 7.02
N SER A 519 -15.63 -5.86 6.54
CA SER A 519 -15.53 -5.54 5.10
C SER A 519 -14.46 -6.37 4.35
N ALA A 520 -13.35 -6.69 5.02
CA ALA A 520 -12.22 -7.45 4.45
C ALA A 520 -12.33 -8.97 4.62
N LEU A 521 -13.46 -9.50 5.12
CA LEU A 521 -13.67 -10.91 5.40
C LEU A 521 -14.52 -11.60 4.32
N ASP A 522 -14.21 -12.85 4.02
CA ASP A 522 -15.11 -13.72 3.26
C ASP A 522 -16.38 -14.04 4.07
N THR A 523 -17.47 -14.46 3.40
CA THR A 523 -18.78 -14.66 4.04
C THR A 523 -18.77 -15.69 5.17
N ARG A 524 -17.93 -16.74 5.12
CA ARG A 524 -17.84 -17.76 6.16
C ARG A 524 -17.11 -17.22 7.38
N SER A 525 -15.98 -16.55 7.16
CA SER A 525 -15.21 -15.87 8.21
C SER A 525 -15.99 -14.71 8.85
N GLU A 526 -16.75 -13.96 8.05
CA GLU A 526 -17.61 -12.87 8.53
C GLU A 526 -18.64 -13.38 9.54
N ARG A 527 -19.37 -14.46 9.22
CA ARG A 527 -20.34 -15.05 10.16
C ARG A 527 -19.68 -15.55 11.45
N ALA A 528 -18.53 -16.21 11.33
CA ALA A 528 -17.79 -16.73 12.49
C ALA A 528 -17.26 -15.61 13.40
N ILE A 529 -16.88 -14.47 12.83
CA ILE A 529 -16.40 -13.30 13.59
C ILE A 529 -17.55 -12.48 14.14
N GLN A 530 -18.68 -12.40 13.44
CA GLN A 530 -19.85 -11.62 13.87
C GLN A 530 -20.33 -12.03 15.26
N SER A 531 -20.36 -13.34 15.56
CA SER A 531 -20.73 -13.83 16.90
C SER A 531 -19.77 -13.37 17.99
N GLU A 532 -18.47 -13.28 17.70
CA GLU A 532 -17.47 -12.78 18.66
C GLU A 532 -17.53 -11.26 18.80
N LEU A 533 -17.82 -10.52 17.72
CA LEU A 533 -18.08 -9.08 17.78
C LEU A 533 -19.33 -8.78 18.61
N ASP A 534 -20.40 -9.56 18.44
CA ASP A 534 -21.62 -9.43 19.22
C ASP A 534 -21.37 -9.76 20.70
N ARG A 535 -20.60 -10.82 20.99
CA ARG A 535 -20.16 -11.15 22.35
C ARG A 535 -19.31 -10.05 22.97
N LEU A 536 -18.43 -9.42 22.18
CA LEU A 536 -17.64 -8.29 22.62
C LEU A 536 -18.52 -7.04 22.83
N ALA A 537 -19.60 -6.87 22.08
CA ALA A 537 -20.54 -5.78 22.27
C ALA A 537 -21.44 -5.95 23.51
N GLN A 538 -21.66 -7.18 23.99
CA GLN A 538 -22.53 -7.44 25.14
C GLN A 538 -22.09 -6.68 26.39
N GLY A 539 -23.05 -5.96 26.99
CA GLY A 539 -22.83 -5.17 28.22
C GLY A 539 -21.97 -3.92 28.03
N ARG A 540 -21.65 -3.54 26.79
CA ARG A 540 -20.81 -2.39 26.44
C ARG A 540 -21.56 -1.47 25.47
N THR A 541 -21.37 -0.16 25.60
CA THR A 541 -21.88 0.77 24.59
C THR A 541 -21.10 0.57 23.30
N SER A 542 -21.81 0.22 22.23
CA SER A 542 -21.19 -0.22 20.99
C SER A 542 -21.64 0.64 19.83
N ILE A 543 -20.70 1.27 19.12
CA ILE A 543 -20.97 2.01 17.89
C ILE A 543 -20.49 1.19 16.70
N VAL A 544 -21.38 0.87 15.77
CA VAL A 544 -21.09 0.10 14.56
C VAL A 544 -21.26 0.98 13.34
N ILE A 545 -20.17 1.27 12.64
CA ILE A 545 -20.22 1.89 11.31
C ILE A 545 -20.25 0.76 10.29
N ALA A 546 -21.33 0.72 9.50
CA ALA A 546 -21.53 -0.34 8.53
C ALA A 546 -21.61 0.18 7.11
N HIS A 547 -20.91 -0.49 6.22
CA HIS A 547 -21.12 -0.42 4.77
C HIS A 547 -22.17 -1.44 4.31
N ARG A 548 -22.34 -2.55 5.04
CA ARG A 548 -23.35 -3.59 4.78
C ARG A 548 -24.50 -3.45 5.77
N LEU A 549 -25.68 -3.15 5.27
CA LEU A 549 -26.83 -2.92 6.14
C LEU A 549 -27.25 -4.19 6.91
N SER A 550 -26.93 -5.38 6.38
CA SER A 550 -27.18 -6.67 7.06
C SER A 550 -26.51 -6.74 8.45
N THR A 551 -25.40 -6.04 8.66
CA THR A 551 -24.68 -6.03 9.94
C THR A 551 -25.32 -5.14 11.01
N VAL A 552 -26.26 -4.26 10.62
CA VAL A 552 -26.92 -3.30 11.53
C VAL A 552 -28.38 -3.61 11.80
N VAL A 553 -28.93 -4.67 11.21
CA VAL A 553 -30.32 -5.11 11.42
C VAL A 553 -30.61 -5.32 12.92
N ASN A 554 -29.64 -5.88 13.65
CA ASN A 554 -29.74 -6.18 15.07
C ASN A 554 -29.25 -5.03 15.97
N ALA A 555 -29.14 -3.80 15.45
CA ALA A 555 -28.81 -2.64 16.26
C ALA A 555 -30.04 -2.18 17.07
N ASP A 556 -29.81 -1.77 18.32
CA ASP A 556 -30.87 -1.19 19.15
C ASP A 556 -31.36 0.15 18.57
N TRP A 557 -30.46 0.88 17.89
CA TRP A 557 -30.75 2.15 17.24
C TRP A 557 -29.88 2.35 16.00
N ILE A 558 -30.42 2.94 14.93
CA ILE A 558 -29.72 3.21 13.68
C ILE A 558 -29.77 4.72 13.40
N LEU A 559 -28.62 5.30 13.09
CA LEU A 559 -28.45 6.67 12.60
C LEU A 559 -28.12 6.65 11.12
N VAL A 560 -28.94 7.33 10.34
CA VAL A 560 -28.77 7.45 8.89
C VAL A 560 -28.18 8.81 8.60
N MET A 561 -26.97 8.83 8.03
CA MET A 561 -26.25 10.05 7.71
C MET A 561 -26.21 10.31 6.20
N GLU A 562 -26.51 11.55 5.82
CA GLU A 562 -26.40 12.03 4.45
C GLU A 562 -25.86 13.45 4.44
N HIS A 563 -24.88 13.73 3.56
CA HIS A 563 -24.24 15.05 3.41
C HIS A 563 -23.82 15.74 4.73
N GLY A 564 -23.36 14.96 5.72
CA GLY A 564 -22.89 15.48 6.99
C GLY A 564 -23.98 15.80 8.01
N ARG A 565 -25.21 15.33 7.82
CA ARG A 565 -26.35 15.48 8.73
C ARG A 565 -26.94 14.12 9.08
N ILE A 566 -27.60 14.02 10.22
CA ILE A 566 -28.48 12.88 10.55
C ILE A 566 -29.83 13.17 9.90
N VAL A 567 -30.22 12.33 8.93
CA VAL A 567 -31.49 12.49 8.19
C VAL A 567 -32.61 11.62 8.77
N GLU A 568 -32.26 10.46 9.31
CA GLU A 568 -33.21 9.53 9.93
C GLU A 568 -32.58 8.86 11.15
N GLN A 569 -33.43 8.52 12.11
CA GLN A 569 -33.07 7.75 13.29
C GLN A 569 -34.24 6.88 13.76
N GLY A 570 -33.93 5.68 14.25
CA GLY A 570 -34.92 4.73 14.76
C GLY A 570 -34.42 3.28 14.73
N GLN A 571 -35.31 2.34 15.03
CA GLN A 571 -35.04 0.91 14.88
C GLN A 571 -35.14 0.47 13.41
N HIS A 572 -34.55 -0.69 13.10
CA HIS A 572 -34.59 -1.25 11.74
C HIS A 572 -36.02 -1.32 11.16
N ALA A 573 -36.96 -1.93 11.89
CA ALA A 573 -38.34 -2.08 11.43
C ALA A 573 -39.01 -0.73 11.15
N GLU A 574 -38.87 0.22 12.08
CA GLU A 574 -39.43 1.57 11.95
C GLU A 574 -38.87 2.33 10.74
N LEU A 575 -37.57 2.18 10.46
CA LEU A 575 -36.91 2.86 9.33
C LEU A 575 -37.28 2.25 7.97
N ILE A 576 -37.56 0.95 7.93
CA ILE A 576 -38.09 0.28 6.73
C ILE A 576 -39.53 0.75 6.46
N GLU A 577 -40.39 0.80 7.48
CA GLU A 577 -41.79 1.23 7.37
C GLU A 577 -41.93 2.70 6.92
N ARG A 578 -40.97 3.55 7.28
CA ARG A 578 -40.95 4.97 6.85
C ARG A 578 -40.64 5.17 5.37
N GLU A 579 -40.21 4.13 4.64
CA GLU A 579 -39.83 4.19 3.22
C GLU A 579 -38.79 5.29 2.90
N GLY A 580 -37.95 5.60 3.88
CA GLY A 580 -36.97 6.67 3.85
C GLY A 580 -35.68 6.34 3.08
N VAL A 581 -34.65 7.15 3.29
CA VAL A 581 -33.27 6.94 2.82
C VAL A 581 -32.77 5.56 3.25
N TYR A 582 -33.03 5.14 4.50
CA TYR A 582 -32.65 3.82 4.98
C TYR A 582 -33.29 2.69 4.15
N ALA A 583 -34.61 2.74 3.95
CA ALA A 583 -35.35 1.73 3.21
C ALA A 583 -34.88 1.62 1.75
N ARG A 584 -34.59 2.76 1.10
CA ARG A 584 -34.00 2.78 -0.26
C ARG A 584 -32.60 2.17 -0.30
N MET A 585 -31.75 2.48 0.66
CA MET A 585 -30.42 1.83 0.72
C MET A 585 -30.53 0.32 0.96
N TRP A 586 -31.51 -0.08 1.79
CA TRP A 586 -31.79 -1.49 2.07
C TRP A 586 -32.24 -2.25 0.82
N SER A 587 -33.22 -1.72 0.08
CA SER A 587 -33.72 -2.36 -1.14
C SER A 587 -32.63 -2.49 -2.21
N LEU A 588 -31.83 -1.44 -2.42
CA LEU A 588 -30.70 -1.46 -3.35
C LEU A 588 -29.65 -2.52 -2.98
N GLN A 589 -29.28 -2.64 -1.69
CA GLN A 589 -28.33 -3.67 -1.27
C GLN A 589 -28.92 -5.08 -1.36
N SER A 590 -30.21 -5.26 -1.09
CA SER A 590 -30.89 -6.56 -1.24
C SER A 590 -30.88 -7.02 -2.70
N GLN A 591 -31.24 -6.12 -3.63
CA GLN A 591 -31.23 -6.38 -5.07
C GLN A 591 -29.82 -6.75 -5.56
N GLN A 592 -28.77 -6.04 -5.11
CA GLN A 592 -27.39 -6.38 -5.43
C GLN A 592 -26.98 -7.76 -4.90
N GLY A 593 -27.42 -8.12 -3.68
CA GLY A 593 -27.17 -9.43 -3.08
C GLY A 593 -27.85 -10.57 -3.84
N GLU A 594 -29.09 -10.37 -4.27
CA GLU A 594 -29.85 -11.32 -5.09
C GLU A 594 -29.24 -11.48 -6.48
N LEU A 595 -28.88 -10.38 -7.15
CA LEU A 595 -28.16 -10.40 -8.43
C LEU A 595 -26.82 -11.15 -8.32
N ALA A 596 -26.06 -10.94 -7.25
CA ALA A 596 -24.80 -11.66 -7.02
C ALA A 596 -25.02 -13.16 -6.76
N GLN A 597 -26.10 -13.56 -6.07
CA GLN A 597 -26.47 -14.97 -5.91
C GLN A 597 -26.94 -15.60 -7.22
N VAL A 598 -27.71 -14.88 -8.03
CA VAL A 598 -28.13 -15.30 -9.36
C VAL A 598 -26.91 -15.46 -10.26
N GLN A 599 -25.97 -14.51 -10.26
CA GLN A 599 -24.71 -14.59 -11.00
C GLN A 599 -23.88 -15.81 -10.60
N ARG A 600 -23.75 -16.10 -9.29
CA ARG A 600 -23.05 -17.31 -8.81
C ARG A 600 -23.74 -18.61 -9.23
N LYS A 601 -25.08 -18.63 -9.29
CA LYS A 601 -25.84 -19.78 -9.80
C LYS A 601 -25.68 -19.94 -11.32
N VAL A 602 -25.55 -18.84 -12.06
CA VAL A 602 -25.31 -18.82 -13.51
C VAL A 602 -23.88 -19.26 -13.86
N SER A 603 -22.88 -18.99 -13.00
CA SER A 603 -21.49 -19.45 -13.16
C SER A 603 -21.27 -20.96 -12.90
N ALA A 604 -22.27 -21.69 -12.40
CA ALA A 604 -22.21 -23.14 -12.17
C ALA A 604 -22.80 -23.93 -13.36
N GLN A 605 -22.21 -23.77 -14.55
CA GLN A 605 -22.59 -24.55 -15.73
C GLN A 605 -22.10 -26.01 -15.61
N PRO A 606 -22.86 -27.01 -16.12
CA PRO A 606 -22.40 -28.39 -16.15
C PRO A 606 -21.23 -28.55 -17.12
N VAL A 607 -20.14 -29.19 -16.68
CA VAL A 607 -18.95 -29.47 -17.50
C VAL A 607 -18.89 -30.96 -17.80
N GLY A 608 -18.83 -31.32 -19.09
CA GLY A 608 -18.65 -32.70 -19.54
C GLY A 608 -17.23 -33.17 -19.26
N LEU A 609 -17.10 -34.25 -18.49
CA LEU A 609 -15.80 -34.73 -18.02
C LEU A 609 -14.95 -35.32 -19.15
N ASN A 610 -15.59 -35.89 -20.17
CA ASN A 610 -14.92 -36.45 -21.35
C ASN A 610 -14.19 -35.37 -22.16
N ALA A 611 -14.89 -34.27 -22.49
CA ALA A 611 -14.30 -33.12 -23.19
C ALA A 611 -13.19 -32.46 -22.36
N LEU A 612 -13.38 -32.39 -21.05
CA LEU A 612 -12.41 -31.85 -20.12
C LEU A 612 -11.11 -32.66 -20.10
N ILE A 613 -11.21 -33.99 -20.03
CA ILE A 613 -10.06 -34.89 -20.04
C ILE A 613 -9.35 -34.89 -21.39
N ALA A 614 -10.11 -34.86 -22.49
CA ALA A 614 -9.53 -34.72 -23.83
C ALA A 614 -8.66 -33.45 -23.92
N GLY A 615 -9.19 -32.31 -23.47
CA GLY A 615 -8.42 -31.05 -23.42
C GLY A 615 -7.18 -31.12 -22.53
N VAL A 616 -7.22 -31.86 -21.42
CA VAL A 616 -6.05 -32.08 -20.56
C VAL A 616 -5.00 -32.96 -21.24
N VAL A 617 -5.41 -34.04 -21.89
CA VAL A 617 -4.50 -34.94 -22.61
C VAL A 617 -3.81 -34.19 -23.76
N ASP A 618 -4.58 -33.42 -24.54
CA ASP A 618 -4.04 -32.59 -25.62
C ASP A 618 -3.06 -31.54 -25.08
N GLY A 619 -3.41 -30.86 -23.98
CA GLY A 619 -2.55 -29.87 -23.33
C GLY A 619 -1.26 -30.46 -22.74
N LEU A 620 -1.21 -31.77 -22.49
CA LEU A 620 -0.03 -32.47 -21.97
C LEU A 620 0.77 -33.21 -23.05
N HIS A 621 0.35 -33.15 -24.32
CA HIS A 621 0.97 -33.92 -25.41
C HIS A 621 2.49 -33.69 -25.53
N GLU A 622 2.95 -32.43 -25.48
CA GLU A 622 4.38 -32.10 -25.54
C GLU A 622 5.16 -32.71 -24.37
N GLU A 623 4.63 -32.61 -23.14
CA GLU A 623 5.29 -33.16 -21.93
C GLU A 623 5.36 -34.70 -21.99
N ILE A 624 4.31 -35.36 -22.50
CA ILE A 624 4.26 -36.83 -22.69
C ILE A 624 5.34 -37.28 -23.68
N VAL A 625 5.47 -36.60 -24.81
CA VAL A 625 6.45 -36.91 -25.86
C VAL A 625 7.88 -36.65 -25.37
N GLU A 626 8.11 -35.53 -24.68
CA GLU A 626 9.42 -35.16 -24.14
C GLU A 626 9.94 -36.21 -23.14
N HIS A 627 9.07 -36.66 -22.23
CA HIS A 627 9.40 -37.63 -21.19
C HIS A 627 9.29 -39.09 -21.67
N GLY A 628 8.73 -39.33 -22.87
CA GLY A 628 8.62 -40.65 -23.49
C GLY A 628 7.71 -41.61 -22.71
N VAL A 629 6.67 -41.10 -22.06
CA VAL A 629 5.73 -41.85 -21.22
C VAL A 629 4.50 -42.24 -22.04
N GLN A 630 3.83 -43.35 -21.71
CA GLN A 630 2.53 -43.72 -22.30
C GLN A 630 1.40 -43.39 -21.33
N LEU A 631 0.60 -42.37 -21.65
CA LEU A 631 -0.59 -41.99 -20.89
C LEU A 631 -1.82 -42.76 -21.41
N TYR A 632 -2.47 -43.51 -20.54
CA TYR A 632 -3.72 -44.22 -20.82
C TYR A 632 -4.88 -43.58 -20.08
N THR A 633 -5.98 -43.31 -20.77
CA THR A 633 -7.22 -42.84 -20.17
C THR A 633 -8.22 -44.00 -20.04
N MET A 634 -8.71 -44.24 -18.83
CA MET A 634 -9.83 -45.15 -18.56
C MET A 634 -11.02 -44.31 -18.11
N MET A 635 -12.04 -44.24 -18.97
CA MET A 635 -13.27 -43.49 -18.70
C MET A 635 -14.48 -44.44 -18.80
N PRO A 636 -15.54 -44.22 -18.01
CA PRO A 636 -16.82 -44.93 -18.16
C PRO A 636 -17.49 -44.53 -19.48
N ASP A 637 -18.37 -45.39 -20.01
CA ASP A 637 -19.15 -45.11 -21.24
C ASP A 637 -20.23 -44.01 -21.04
N ASP A 638 -20.52 -43.61 -19.80
CA ASP A 638 -21.51 -42.56 -19.45
C ASP A 638 -20.94 -41.14 -19.66
N ASP A 639 -21.73 -40.19 -20.21
CA ASP A 639 -21.37 -38.74 -20.24
C ASP A 639 -21.46 -38.13 -18.83
N LEU A 640 -20.40 -38.28 -18.04
CA LEU A 640 -20.35 -37.78 -16.67
C LEU A 640 -20.20 -36.25 -16.65
N ARG A 641 -21.14 -35.57 -15.98
CA ARG A 641 -21.13 -34.11 -15.81
C ARG A 641 -20.85 -33.70 -14.37
N VAL A 642 -19.88 -32.82 -14.20
CA VAL A 642 -19.46 -32.27 -12.90
C VAL A 642 -19.74 -30.77 -12.85
N THR A 643 -19.96 -30.25 -11.65
CA THR A 643 -20.17 -28.82 -11.42
C THR A 643 -18.83 -28.13 -11.17
N GLY A 644 -18.49 -27.10 -11.94
CA GLY A 644 -17.30 -26.28 -11.70
C GLY A 644 -16.93 -25.42 -12.89
N ASP A 645 -15.92 -24.57 -12.72
CA ASP A 645 -15.30 -23.84 -13.83
C ASP A 645 -14.45 -24.81 -14.67
N PRO A 646 -14.69 -24.94 -16.00
CA PRO A 646 -13.94 -25.86 -16.85
C PRO A 646 -12.42 -25.65 -16.80
N GLY A 647 -11.97 -24.39 -16.77
CA GLY A 647 -10.54 -24.05 -16.75
C GLY A 647 -9.88 -24.43 -15.43
N VAL A 648 -10.57 -24.23 -14.31
CA VAL A 648 -10.08 -24.65 -12.98
C VAL A 648 -9.98 -26.17 -12.91
N LEU A 649 -11.01 -26.90 -13.35
CA LEU A 649 -11.03 -28.36 -13.30
C LEU A 649 -10.00 -29.00 -14.26
N GLN A 650 -9.81 -28.43 -15.47
CA GLN A 650 -8.73 -28.85 -16.38
C GLN A 650 -7.36 -28.69 -15.73
N LEU A 651 -7.12 -27.55 -15.08
CA LEU A 651 -5.85 -27.28 -14.43
C LEU A 651 -5.57 -28.28 -13.30
N VAL A 652 -6.57 -28.61 -12.49
CA VAL A 652 -6.47 -29.59 -11.41
C VAL A 652 -6.05 -30.96 -11.94
N ILE A 653 -6.75 -31.46 -12.97
CA ILE A 653 -6.47 -32.79 -13.55
C ILE A 653 -5.12 -32.79 -14.28
N ALA A 654 -4.78 -31.70 -14.99
CA ALA A 654 -3.50 -31.55 -15.65
C ALA A 654 -2.32 -31.55 -14.67
N ASP A 655 -2.44 -30.88 -13.53
CA ASP A 655 -1.39 -30.86 -12.51
C ASP A 655 -1.17 -32.24 -11.87
N LEU A 656 -2.23 -33.04 -11.67
CA LEU A 656 -2.11 -34.42 -11.22
C LEU A 656 -1.39 -35.30 -12.25
N CYS A 657 -1.78 -35.22 -13.52
CA CYS A 657 -1.13 -35.96 -14.60
C CYS A 657 0.34 -35.57 -14.77
N ARG A 658 0.64 -34.27 -14.82
CA ARG A 658 2.01 -33.74 -14.95
C ARG A 658 2.94 -34.20 -13.84
N THR A 659 2.40 -34.31 -12.62
CA THR A 659 3.16 -34.76 -11.44
C THR A 659 3.60 -36.22 -11.59
N GLU A 660 2.75 -37.09 -12.14
CA GLU A 660 3.12 -38.48 -12.42
C GLU A 660 3.97 -38.63 -13.69
N ILE A 661 3.67 -37.90 -14.78
CA ILE A 661 4.43 -37.97 -16.04
C ILE A 661 5.89 -37.56 -15.82
N ARG A 662 6.15 -36.46 -15.10
CA ARG A 662 7.52 -35.99 -14.85
C ARG A 662 8.34 -36.91 -13.96
N ALA A 663 7.68 -37.81 -13.25
CA ALA A 663 8.30 -38.69 -12.29
C ALA A 663 8.29 -40.16 -12.74
N ALA A 664 7.81 -40.43 -13.95
CA ALA A 664 7.86 -41.71 -14.64
C ALA A 664 9.12 -41.81 -15.52
N ASP A 665 9.69 -43.01 -15.65
CA ASP A 665 10.83 -43.25 -16.55
C ASP A 665 10.38 -43.38 -18.02
N ARG A 666 11.31 -43.20 -18.96
CA ARG A 666 11.04 -43.36 -20.40
C ARG A 666 10.49 -44.76 -20.70
N GLY A 667 9.31 -44.82 -21.34
CA GLY A 667 8.58 -46.03 -21.69
C GLY A 667 7.62 -46.52 -20.61
N GLU A 668 7.51 -45.84 -19.47
CA GLU A 668 6.58 -46.22 -18.41
C GLU A 668 5.14 -45.79 -18.71
N ARG A 669 4.20 -46.47 -18.04
CA ARG A 669 2.76 -46.27 -18.18
C ARG A 669 2.23 -45.39 -17.04
N VAL A 670 1.48 -44.36 -17.40
CA VAL A 670 0.67 -43.55 -16.48
C VAL A 670 -0.79 -43.71 -16.88
N GLU A 671 -1.68 -43.95 -15.92
CA GLU A 671 -3.12 -44.10 -16.16
C GLU A 671 -3.89 -42.95 -15.52
N LEU A 672 -4.73 -42.26 -16.29
CA LEU A 672 -5.76 -41.36 -15.78
C LEU A 672 -7.08 -42.14 -15.77
N ARG A 673 -7.60 -42.43 -14.58
CA ARG A 673 -8.81 -43.21 -14.38
C ARG A 673 -9.93 -42.35 -13.81
N VAL A 674 -11.10 -42.49 -14.41
CA VAL A 674 -12.34 -41.88 -13.97
C VAL A 674 -13.30 -42.98 -13.54
N GLU A 675 -13.79 -42.91 -12.31
CA GLU A 675 -14.75 -43.86 -11.76
C GLU A 675 -15.94 -43.13 -11.16
N ARG A 676 -17.14 -43.68 -11.35
CA ARG A 676 -18.36 -43.19 -10.70
C ARG A 676 -18.54 -43.88 -9.36
N GLU A 677 -18.62 -43.12 -8.28
CA GLU A 677 -18.95 -43.61 -6.94
C GLU A 677 -20.22 -42.92 -6.43
N ALA A 678 -21.35 -43.61 -6.56
CA ALA A 678 -22.68 -43.12 -6.22
C ALA A 678 -23.01 -41.75 -6.84
N ASN A 679 -22.91 -40.67 -6.04
CA ASN A 679 -23.22 -39.29 -6.44
C ASN A 679 -21.96 -38.41 -6.60
N GLN A 680 -20.79 -39.04 -6.79
CA GLN A 680 -19.52 -38.38 -7.05
C GLN A 680 -18.74 -39.08 -8.17
N VAL A 681 -17.90 -38.32 -8.87
CA VAL A 681 -16.85 -38.85 -9.75
C VAL A 681 -15.53 -38.82 -9.02
N ARG A 682 -14.79 -39.92 -9.12
CA ARG A 682 -13.41 -40.03 -8.69
C ARG A 682 -12.51 -39.97 -9.90
N VAL A 683 -11.61 -38.98 -9.93
CA VAL A 683 -10.53 -38.88 -10.91
C VAL A 683 -9.22 -39.19 -10.20
N CYS A 684 -8.53 -40.21 -10.68
CA CYS A 684 -7.29 -40.74 -10.10
C CYS A 684 -6.21 -40.81 -11.18
N VAL A 685 -4.97 -40.49 -10.83
CA VAL A 685 -3.81 -40.69 -11.72
C VAL A 685 -2.88 -41.73 -11.08
N LEU A 686 -2.59 -42.80 -11.82
CA LEU A 686 -1.80 -43.95 -11.37
C LEU A 686 -0.51 -44.04 -12.18
N GLY A 687 0.63 -43.96 -11.50
CA GLY A 687 1.93 -44.34 -12.05
C GLY A 687 2.35 -45.75 -11.61
N ARG A 688 3.54 -46.20 -12.03
CA ARG A 688 4.09 -47.51 -11.63
C ARG A 688 4.41 -47.64 -10.13
N ARG A 689 4.59 -46.51 -9.43
CA ARG A 689 5.03 -46.49 -8.04
C ARG A 689 3.92 -46.95 -7.08
N ALA A 690 4.32 -47.50 -5.93
CA ALA A 690 3.39 -47.89 -4.87
C ALA A 690 2.77 -46.67 -4.15
N GLN A 691 3.40 -45.51 -4.26
CA GLN A 691 2.94 -44.22 -3.74
C GLN A 691 3.00 -43.17 -4.86
N PRO A 692 2.09 -42.18 -4.86
CA PRO A 692 2.09 -41.16 -5.89
C PRO A 692 3.29 -40.22 -5.70
N ALA A 693 3.70 -39.53 -6.76
CA ALA A 693 4.76 -38.53 -6.68
C ALA A 693 4.41 -37.47 -5.62
N PRO A 694 5.37 -36.98 -4.82
CA PRO A 694 5.08 -35.98 -3.82
C PRO A 694 4.65 -34.65 -4.48
N LEU A 695 3.48 -34.13 -4.08
CA LEU A 695 3.06 -32.77 -4.43
C LEU A 695 3.72 -31.76 -3.49
N SER A 696 4.10 -30.59 -4.00
CA SER A 696 4.52 -29.49 -3.12
C SER A 696 3.34 -28.99 -2.28
N GLN A 697 3.60 -28.46 -1.08
CA GLN A 697 2.54 -27.90 -0.22
C GLN A 697 1.71 -26.82 -0.92
N LYS A 698 2.33 -26.03 -1.80
CA LYS A 698 1.65 -25.00 -2.60
C LYS A 698 0.71 -25.62 -3.64
N GLN A 699 1.11 -26.71 -4.29
CA GLN A 699 0.28 -27.43 -5.25
C GLN A 699 -0.89 -28.14 -4.54
N ALA A 700 -0.62 -28.87 -3.45
CA ALA A 700 -1.66 -29.56 -2.68
C ALA A 700 -2.75 -28.60 -2.19
N ARG A 701 -2.35 -27.45 -1.61
CA ARG A 701 -3.29 -26.43 -1.14
C ARG A 701 -4.09 -25.80 -2.28
N ARG A 702 -3.46 -25.56 -3.44
CA ARG A 702 -4.14 -25.03 -4.63
C ARG A 702 -5.18 -26.01 -5.17
N LEU A 703 -4.84 -27.30 -5.23
CA LEU A 703 -5.75 -28.36 -5.67
C LEU A 703 -6.93 -28.51 -4.70
N GLU A 704 -6.67 -28.46 -3.40
CA GLU A 704 -7.69 -28.51 -2.34
C GLU A 704 -8.62 -27.28 -2.38
N GLU A 705 -8.06 -26.06 -2.50
CA GLU A 705 -8.85 -24.83 -2.64
C GLU A 705 -9.73 -24.89 -3.90
N ALA A 706 -9.15 -25.25 -5.05
CA ALA A 706 -9.86 -25.36 -6.33
C ALA A 706 -11.00 -26.39 -6.33
N LEU A 707 -10.80 -27.57 -5.72
CA LEU A 707 -11.84 -28.59 -5.62
C LEU A 707 -12.88 -28.26 -4.53
N SER A 708 -12.47 -27.61 -3.44
CA SER A 708 -13.40 -27.22 -2.36
C SER A 708 -14.40 -26.15 -2.80
N GLU A 709 -13.98 -25.24 -3.70
CA GLU A 709 -14.85 -24.20 -4.28
C GLU A 709 -16.00 -24.79 -5.11
N THR A 710 -15.82 -25.99 -5.66
CA THR A 710 -16.80 -26.70 -6.50
C THR A 710 -17.57 -27.79 -5.74
N GLY A 711 -17.38 -27.90 -4.42
CA GLY A 711 -18.00 -28.92 -3.58
C GLY A 711 -17.35 -30.31 -3.71
N GLY A 712 -16.19 -30.39 -4.36
CA GLY A 712 -15.34 -31.57 -4.43
C GLY A 712 -14.38 -31.67 -3.25
N THR A 713 -13.68 -32.80 -3.16
CA THR A 713 -12.64 -33.04 -2.15
C THR A 713 -11.40 -33.66 -2.79
N PHE A 714 -10.24 -33.39 -2.20
CA PHE A 714 -8.97 -33.94 -2.63
C PHE A 714 -8.41 -34.81 -1.50
N THR A 715 -8.14 -36.08 -1.77
CA THR A 715 -7.65 -37.03 -0.77
C THR A 715 -6.60 -37.95 -1.35
N VAL A 716 -5.86 -38.66 -0.49
CA VAL A 716 -5.01 -39.78 -0.90
C VAL A 716 -5.77 -41.08 -0.60
N GLY A 717 -6.00 -41.90 -1.61
CA GLY A 717 -6.78 -43.13 -1.50
C GLY A 717 -6.06 -44.34 -2.11
N TYR A 718 -6.51 -45.54 -1.75
CA TYR A 718 -6.06 -46.77 -2.40
C TYR A 718 -6.91 -47.07 -3.64
N VAL A 719 -6.26 -47.35 -4.76
CA VAL A 719 -6.87 -47.79 -6.03
C VAL A 719 -6.06 -48.99 -6.52
N ASP A 720 -6.72 -50.14 -6.70
CA ASP A 720 -6.10 -51.43 -7.10
C ASP A 720 -4.85 -51.85 -6.28
N GLY A 721 -4.81 -51.49 -4.99
CA GLY A 721 -3.68 -51.81 -4.10
C GLY A 721 -2.52 -50.81 -4.14
N HIS A 722 -2.63 -49.72 -4.90
CA HIS A 722 -1.67 -48.62 -4.97
C HIS A 722 -2.23 -47.35 -4.31
N LEU A 723 -1.37 -46.55 -3.66
CA LEU A 723 -1.77 -45.22 -3.18
C LEU A 723 -1.75 -44.23 -4.35
N ALA A 724 -2.81 -43.42 -4.47
CA ALA A 724 -2.95 -42.40 -5.49
C ALA A 724 -3.63 -41.13 -4.93
N TYR A 725 -3.39 -39.99 -5.57
CA TYR A 725 -4.21 -38.81 -5.34
C TYR A 725 -5.56 -38.97 -6.02
N VAL A 726 -6.63 -38.71 -5.27
CA VAL A 726 -8.01 -38.88 -5.68
C VAL A 726 -8.71 -37.54 -5.59
N ALA A 727 -9.10 -36.99 -6.73
CA ALA A 727 -9.99 -35.84 -6.82
C ALA A 727 -11.44 -36.35 -6.91
N MET A 728 -12.24 -36.05 -5.89
CA MET A 728 -13.66 -36.40 -5.85
C MET A 728 -14.48 -35.16 -6.19
N MET A 729 -15.36 -35.27 -7.18
CA MET A 729 -16.21 -34.18 -7.64
C MET A 729 -17.67 -34.61 -7.56
N PRO A 730 -18.60 -33.76 -7.12
CA PRO A 730 -20.02 -34.12 -7.10
C PRO A 730 -20.53 -34.36 -8.54
N LEU A 731 -21.20 -35.50 -8.74
CA LEU A 731 -21.93 -35.79 -9.97
C LEU A 731 -23.21 -34.96 -10.00
N ARG A 732 -23.52 -34.41 -11.17
CA ARG A 732 -24.87 -33.94 -11.47
C ARG A 732 -25.60 -35.06 -12.22
N PRO A 733 -26.89 -35.35 -11.93
CA PRO A 733 -27.65 -36.32 -12.71
C PRO A 733 -27.58 -35.96 -14.20
N VAL A 734 -27.21 -36.95 -15.01
CA VAL A 734 -27.11 -36.86 -16.47
C VAL A 734 -28.50 -36.55 -17.01
N VAL A 735 -28.68 -35.34 -17.53
CA VAL A 735 -29.70 -35.04 -18.53
C VAL A 735 -28.90 -34.69 -19.77
N ASP A 736 -28.85 -35.64 -20.70
CA ASP A 736 -28.08 -35.58 -21.95
C ASP A 736 -28.35 -34.27 -22.69
N THR A 737 -27.31 -33.47 -22.84
CA THR A 737 -27.35 -32.23 -23.62
C THR A 737 -25.95 -31.95 -24.18
N ASP A 738 -25.63 -32.60 -25.29
CA ASP A 738 -24.37 -32.41 -26.01
C ASP A 738 -24.29 -31.06 -26.73
N GLU A 739 -23.08 -30.51 -26.60
CA GLU A 739 -22.27 -29.61 -27.43
C GLU A 739 -22.80 -28.29 -28.05
N HIS A 740 -22.01 -27.24 -27.81
CA HIS A 740 -22.07 -25.90 -28.38
C HIS A 740 -21.54 -25.86 -29.84
N GLU A 741 -22.23 -25.15 -30.73
CA GLU A 741 -21.64 -24.50 -31.91
C GLU A 741 -21.52 -22.97 -31.66
N PRO A 742 -20.42 -22.30 -32.05
CA PRO A 742 -20.22 -20.87 -31.84
C PRO A 742 -20.69 -20.05 -33.04
N VAL A 743 -21.40 -18.94 -32.83
CA VAL A 743 -21.60 -17.93 -33.89
C VAL A 743 -21.64 -16.51 -33.29
N GLU A 744 -20.72 -15.68 -33.78
CA GLU A 744 -20.72 -14.21 -33.75
C GLU A 744 -21.92 -13.64 -34.52
N THR A 745 -22.56 -12.55 -34.05
CA THR A 745 -22.81 -11.32 -34.86
C THR A 745 -23.59 -10.25 -34.06
N ASP A 746 -23.13 -9.01 -34.23
CA ASP A 746 -23.81 -7.75 -33.90
C ASP A 746 -25.24 -7.68 -34.46
N ALA A 747 -26.26 -7.50 -33.62
CA ALA A 747 -27.57 -6.98 -34.05
C ALA A 747 -28.40 -6.44 -32.87
N THR A 748 -28.10 -5.23 -32.39
CA THR A 748 -29.07 -4.43 -31.63
C THR A 748 -30.14 -3.89 -32.60
N GLY A 749 -31.36 -4.44 -32.57
CA GLY A 749 -32.48 -3.95 -33.40
C GLY A 749 -33.82 -4.03 -32.67
N ASN A 750 -34.68 -3.01 -32.84
CA ASN A 750 -36.05 -2.96 -32.30
C ASN A 750 -37.02 -3.79 -33.16
N LEU A 751 -38.09 -4.34 -32.57
CA LEU A 751 -39.14 -5.14 -33.24
C LEU A 751 -40.43 -4.33 -33.53
N ASP A 752 -40.31 -3.01 -33.62
CA ASP A 752 -41.44 -2.09 -33.80
C ASP A 752 -42.32 -2.48 -35.01
N GLY A 753 -43.62 -2.67 -34.76
CA GLY A 753 -44.62 -2.93 -35.81
C GLY A 753 -44.82 -4.40 -36.18
N LEU A 754 -44.10 -5.34 -35.56
CA LEU A 754 -44.32 -6.78 -35.71
C LEU A 754 -45.26 -7.31 -34.62
N CYS A 755 -46.13 -8.26 -34.97
CA CYS A 755 -47.00 -9.01 -34.07
C CYS A 755 -46.46 -10.43 -33.89
N VAL A 756 -46.10 -10.83 -32.65
CA VAL A 756 -45.56 -12.16 -32.36
C VAL A 756 -46.53 -12.93 -31.45
N MET A 757 -46.88 -14.15 -31.84
CA MET A 757 -47.61 -15.06 -30.96
C MET A 757 -46.65 -15.93 -30.16
N VAL A 758 -46.79 -15.95 -28.84
CA VAL A 758 -46.01 -16.78 -27.91
C VAL A 758 -46.90 -17.88 -27.36
N LEU A 759 -46.53 -19.12 -27.66
CA LEU A 759 -47.20 -20.33 -27.24
C LEU A 759 -46.29 -21.09 -26.27
N ASP A 760 -46.67 -21.12 -24.99
CA ASP A 760 -45.92 -21.76 -23.91
C ASP A 760 -46.91 -22.15 -22.79
N ASP A 761 -46.82 -23.37 -22.28
CA ASP A 761 -47.71 -23.87 -21.21
C ASP A 761 -47.34 -23.30 -19.84
N GLN A 762 -46.09 -22.88 -19.65
CA GLN A 762 -45.62 -22.28 -18.41
C GLN A 762 -45.94 -20.78 -18.38
N GLU A 763 -46.85 -20.40 -17.48
CA GLU A 763 -47.30 -19.01 -17.30
C GLU A 763 -46.11 -18.04 -17.09
N ALA A 764 -45.16 -18.39 -16.21
CA ALA A 764 -43.99 -17.56 -15.95
C ALA A 764 -43.07 -17.39 -17.16
N ALA A 765 -42.91 -18.41 -18.01
CA ALA A 765 -42.09 -18.33 -19.22
C ALA A 765 -42.80 -17.54 -20.32
N ARG A 766 -44.11 -17.76 -20.48
CA ARG A 766 -44.98 -17.05 -21.42
C ARG A 766 -45.03 -15.55 -21.13
N GLU A 767 -45.22 -15.17 -19.86
CA GLU A 767 -45.25 -13.77 -19.44
C GLU A 767 -43.87 -13.11 -19.54
N ALA A 768 -42.79 -13.80 -19.19
CA ALA A 768 -41.44 -13.27 -19.34
C ALA A 768 -41.08 -13.02 -20.80
N LEU A 769 -41.38 -13.97 -21.70
CA LEU A 769 -41.17 -13.78 -23.14
C LEU A 769 -42.04 -12.66 -23.69
N GLY A 770 -43.30 -12.57 -23.25
CA GLY A 770 -44.19 -11.48 -23.64
C GLY A 770 -43.67 -10.11 -23.22
N ALA A 771 -43.30 -9.95 -21.95
CA ALA A 771 -42.76 -8.69 -21.44
C ALA A 771 -41.49 -8.27 -22.19
N VAL A 772 -40.59 -9.22 -22.47
CA VAL A 772 -39.37 -8.95 -23.24
C VAL A 772 -39.69 -8.44 -24.65
N LEU A 773 -40.61 -9.09 -25.37
CA LEU A 773 -40.97 -8.69 -26.73
C LEU A 773 -41.73 -7.35 -26.76
N GLU A 774 -42.61 -7.09 -25.78
CA GLU A 774 -43.29 -5.80 -25.63
C GLU A 774 -42.31 -4.65 -25.36
N THR A 775 -41.28 -4.87 -24.53
CA THR A 775 -40.24 -3.85 -24.30
C THR A 775 -39.41 -3.51 -25.56
N THR A 776 -39.45 -4.38 -26.58
CA THR A 776 -38.79 -4.18 -27.87
C THR A 776 -39.73 -3.65 -28.97
N GLY A 777 -40.97 -3.28 -28.62
CA GLY A 777 -41.92 -2.64 -29.53
C GLY A 777 -42.78 -3.60 -30.37
N ALA A 778 -42.68 -4.91 -30.14
CA ALA A 778 -43.55 -5.89 -30.80
C ALA A 778 -44.93 -5.93 -30.12
N GLY A 779 -46.00 -6.09 -30.92
CA GLY A 779 -47.30 -6.50 -30.41
C GLY A 779 -47.24 -7.99 -30.04
N VAL A 780 -47.65 -8.37 -28.84
CA VAL A 780 -47.55 -9.78 -28.40
C VAL A 780 -48.92 -10.39 -28.19
N ARG A 781 -49.09 -11.64 -28.64
CA ARG A 781 -50.25 -12.46 -28.31
C ARG A 781 -49.84 -13.74 -27.60
N LEU A 782 -50.32 -13.92 -26.37
CA LEU A 782 -50.00 -15.09 -25.55
C LEU A 782 -51.04 -16.19 -25.74
N ALA A 783 -50.60 -17.45 -25.82
CA ALA A 783 -51.46 -18.63 -25.83
C ALA A 783 -50.88 -19.69 -24.86
N ALA A 784 -51.74 -20.27 -24.03
CA ALA A 784 -51.34 -21.24 -23.01
C ALA A 784 -51.34 -22.70 -23.50
N SER A 785 -51.98 -22.97 -24.64
CA SER A 785 -52.06 -24.30 -25.23
C SER A 785 -52.17 -24.24 -26.75
N GLY A 786 -51.78 -25.32 -27.42
CA GLY A 786 -51.88 -25.41 -28.88
C GLY A 786 -53.33 -25.29 -29.37
N LYS A 787 -54.28 -25.84 -28.59
CA LYS A 787 -55.71 -25.69 -28.84
C LYS A 787 -56.17 -24.23 -28.85
N GLU A 788 -55.75 -23.44 -27.86
CA GLU A 788 -56.09 -22.01 -27.76
C GLU A 788 -55.53 -21.22 -28.97
N ALA A 789 -54.28 -21.48 -29.33
CA ALA A 789 -53.66 -20.86 -30.51
C ALA A 789 -54.40 -21.21 -31.81
N LEU A 790 -54.78 -22.48 -32.00
CA LEU A 790 -55.48 -22.95 -33.20
C LEU A 790 -56.92 -22.45 -33.28
N GLU A 791 -57.65 -22.38 -32.16
CA GLU A 791 -59.01 -21.83 -32.13
C GLU A 791 -59.01 -20.36 -32.53
N TRP A 792 -58.02 -19.60 -32.08
CA TRP A 792 -57.86 -18.21 -32.47
C TRP A 792 -57.51 -18.06 -33.95
N LEU A 793 -56.50 -18.77 -34.44
CA LEU A 793 -56.10 -18.73 -35.87
C LEU A 793 -57.25 -19.16 -36.80
N ALA A 794 -58.11 -20.09 -36.37
CA ALA A 794 -59.28 -20.54 -37.13
C ALA A 794 -60.41 -19.50 -37.17
N GLN A 795 -60.48 -18.57 -36.21
CA GLN A 795 -61.51 -17.51 -36.17
C GLN A 795 -61.04 -16.20 -36.81
N THR A 796 -59.73 -16.00 -36.92
CA THR A 796 -59.13 -14.76 -37.42
C THR A 796 -58.81 -14.85 -38.92
N PRO A 797 -59.15 -13.84 -39.75
CA PRO A 797 -58.72 -13.77 -41.16
C PRO A 797 -57.19 -13.81 -41.28
N THR A 798 -56.65 -14.45 -42.32
CA THR A 798 -55.19 -14.65 -42.51
C THR A 798 -54.39 -13.34 -42.61
N GLU A 799 -55.03 -12.24 -42.99
CA GLU A 799 -54.45 -10.89 -43.03
C GLU A 799 -54.13 -10.31 -41.65
N GLN A 800 -54.71 -10.90 -40.58
CA GLN A 800 -54.55 -10.47 -39.19
C GLN A 800 -53.79 -11.52 -38.36
N TRP A 801 -53.14 -12.48 -39.01
CA TRP A 801 -52.29 -13.44 -38.33
C TRP A 801 -50.98 -12.77 -37.84
N PRO A 802 -50.35 -13.31 -36.77
CA PRO A 802 -49.06 -12.85 -36.31
C PRO A 802 -47.99 -12.97 -37.39
N ASP A 803 -47.03 -12.06 -37.35
CA ASP A 803 -45.85 -12.04 -38.22
C ASP A 803 -44.85 -13.14 -37.85
N ALA A 804 -44.89 -13.67 -36.61
CA ALA A 804 -44.14 -14.86 -36.21
C ALA A 804 -44.82 -15.62 -35.06
N LEU A 805 -44.62 -16.94 -35.03
CA LEU A 805 -45.04 -17.83 -33.95
C LEU A 805 -43.82 -18.34 -33.18
N LEU A 806 -43.72 -17.99 -31.90
CA LEU A 806 -42.78 -18.56 -30.95
C LEU A 806 -43.48 -19.69 -30.20
N CYS A 807 -43.01 -20.92 -30.33
CA CYS A 807 -43.69 -22.10 -29.81
C CYS A 807 -42.73 -22.94 -28.98
N ASP A 808 -43.04 -23.15 -27.69
CA ASP A 808 -42.42 -24.24 -26.94
C ASP A 808 -42.84 -25.58 -27.56
N ILE A 809 -41.87 -26.47 -27.75
CA ILE A 809 -42.14 -27.80 -28.25
C ILE A 809 -42.83 -28.67 -27.18
N VAL A 810 -42.57 -28.40 -25.90
CA VAL A 810 -43.20 -29.11 -24.79
C VAL A 810 -44.34 -28.25 -24.24
N LEU A 811 -45.59 -28.53 -24.66
CA LEU A 811 -46.79 -27.80 -24.22
C LEU A 811 -47.66 -28.70 -23.33
N GLY A 812 -47.11 -29.15 -22.21
CA GLY A 812 -47.77 -30.08 -21.30
C GLY A 812 -48.11 -31.43 -21.96
N GLU A 813 -49.40 -31.69 -22.18
CA GLU A 813 -49.88 -32.92 -22.83
C GLU A 813 -49.90 -32.84 -24.38
N GLU A 814 -49.69 -31.65 -24.96
CA GLU A 814 -49.61 -31.44 -26.41
C GLU A 814 -48.16 -31.29 -26.89
N ASP A 815 -47.86 -31.89 -28.04
CA ASP A 815 -46.55 -31.78 -28.70
C ASP A 815 -46.58 -30.58 -29.67
N GLY A 816 -45.72 -29.58 -29.46
CA GLY A 816 -45.63 -28.37 -30.27
C GLY A 816 -45.37 -28.65 -31.76
N TYR A 817 -44.74 -29.78 -32.11
CA TYR A 817 -44.60 -30.20 -33.51
C TYR A 817 -45.96 -30.53 -34.16
N LYS A 818 -46.87 -31.14 -33.40
CA LYS A 818 -48.24 -31.43 -33.87
C LYS A 818 -49.07 -30.16 -34.00
N VAL A 819 -48.86 -29.19 -33.10
CA VAL A 819 -49.52 -27.88 -33.17
C VAL A 819 -49.13 -27.16 -34.46
N LEU A 820 -47.84 -27.08 -34.77
CA LEU A 820 -47.40 -26.42 -36.00
C LEU A 820 -47.91 -27.13 -37.25
N ARG A 821 -47.93 -28.47 -37.27
CA ARG A 821 -48.50 -29.23 -38.40
C ARG A 821 -49.97 -28.87 -38.65
N ARG A 822 -50.76 -28.70 -37.59
CA ARG A 822 -52.16 -28.25 -37.68
C ARG A 822 -52.28 -26.79 -38.16
N VAL A 823 -51.34 -25.92 -37.76
CA VAL A 823 -51.26 -24.56 -38.32
C VAL A 823 -50.99 -24.62 -39.83
N ARG A 824 -50.06 -25.47 -40.29
CA ARG A 824 -49.78 -25.66 -41.73
C ARG A 824 -50.97 -26.26 -42.50
N GLU A 825 -51.74 -27.15 -41.88
CA GLU A 825 -52.99 -27.68 -42.45
C GLU A 825 -54.05 -26.57 -42.59
N LEU A 826 -54.15 -25.67 -41.60
CA LEU A 826 -55.04 -24.51 -41.64
C LEU A 826 -54.63 -23.53 -42.76
N GLU A 827 -53.34 -23.21 -42.88
CA GLU A 827 -52.80 -22.39 -43.99
C GLU A 827 -53.09 -23.01 -45.36
N ALA A 828 -52.92 -24.32 -45.50
CA ALA A 828 -53.21 -25.04 -46.74
C ALA A 828 -54.72 -25.02 -47.08
N SER A 829 -55.60 -25.19 -46.08
CA SER A 829 -57.05 -25.12 -46.26
C SER A 829 -57.52 -23.73 -46.70
N ARG A 830 -56.78 -22.69 -46.31
CA ARG A 830 -57.05 -21.28 -46.64
C ARG A 830 -56.30 -20.77 -47.88
N ARG A 831 -55.59 -21.65 -48.58
CA ARG A 831 -54.80 -21.35 -49.79
C ARG A 831 -53.75 -20.24 -49.58
N VAL A 832 -53.16 -20.17 -48.38
CA VAL A 832 -52.02 -19.28 -48.11
C VAL A 832 -50.82 -19.75 -48.95
N SER A 833 -50.23 -18.85 -49.72
CA SER A 833 -49.05 -19.16 -50.55
C SER A 833 -47.82 -19.44 -49.67
N LEU A 834 -46.85 -20.21 -50.19
CA LEU A 834 -45.70 -20.65 -49.39
C LEU A 834 -44.86 -19.49 -48.84
N ASP A 835 -44.79 -18.39 -49.59
CA ASP A 835 -44.12 -17.12 -49.24
C ASP A 835 -44.89 -16.27 -48.22
N GLN A 836 -46.17 -16.58 -47.98
CA GLN A 836 -47.03 -15.88 -47.02
C GLN A 836 -47.34 -16.72 -45.77
N ARG A 837 -46.67 -17.86 -45.61
CA ARG A 837 -46.84 -18.72 -44.43
C ARG A 837 -46.24 -18.06 -43.21
N MET A 838 -46.95 -18.12 -42.08
CA MET A 838 -46.48 -17.57 -40.82
C MET A 838 -45.20 -18.29 -40.39
N PRO A 839 -44.09 -17.58 -40.20
CA PRO A 839 -42.87 -18.20 -39.73
C PRO A 839 -43.01 -18.64 -38.27
N ALA A 840 -42.38 -19.75 -37.93
CA ALA A 840 -42.41 -20.34 -36.61
C ALA A 840 -40.99 -20.62 -36.10
N ILE A 841 -40.77 -20.28 -34.83
CA ILE A 841 -39.53 -20.52 -34.08
C ILE A 841 -39.83 -21.51 -32.96
N ALA A 842 -39.15 -22.65 -32.99
CA ALA A 842 -39.24 -23.67 -31.95
C ALA A 842 -38.36 -23.28 -30.75
N LEU A 843 -38.94 -23.28 -29.56
CA LEU A 843 -38.23 -23.21 -28.29
C LEU A 843 -38.15 -24.62 -27.68
N THR A 844 -36.97 -25.08 -27.31
CA THR A 844 -36.78 -26.40 -26.70
C THR A 844 -35.94 -26.31 -25.43
N GLY A 845 -36.26 -27.12 -24.43
CA GLY A 845 -35.45 -27.19 -23.19
C GLY A 845 -34.22 -28.08 -23.28
N HIS A 846 -33.99 -28.79 -24.39
CA HIS A 846 -32.98 -29.84 -24.55
C HIS A 846 -32.17 -29.64 -25.84
N THR A 847 -30.88 -29.94 -25.82
CA THR A 847 -29.98 -29.92 -26.99
C THR A 847 -29.70 -31.35 -27.46
N GLN A 848 -30.55 -31.89 -28.34
CA GLN A 848 -30.21 -33.03 -29.19
C GLN A 848 -30.21 -32.58 -30.66
N THR A 849 -29.22 -33.00 -31.46
CA THR A 849 -29.10 -32.62 -32.88
C THR A 849 -30.32 -33.07 -33.71
N GLU A 850 -31.02 -34.11 -33.26
CA GLU A 850 -32.27 -34.60 -33.86
C GLU A 850 -33.44 -33.63 -33.71
N ASP A 851 -33.52 -32.85 -32.64
CA ASP A 851 -34.65 -31.93 -32.38
C ASP A 851 -34.69 -30.75 -33.37
N ARG A 852 -33.51 -30.32 -33.84
CA ARG A 852 -33.39 -29.30 -34.89
C ARG A 852 -33.89 -29.82 -36.23
N LEU A 853 -33.52 -31.06 -36.57
CA LEU A 853 -33.98 -31.74 -37.79
C LEU A 853 -35.50 -31.99 -37.72
N ARG A 854 -35.99 -32.40 -36.55
CA ARG A 854 -37.41 -32.65 -36.27
C ARG A 854 -38.25 -31.37 -36.31
N ALA A 855 -37.72 -30.26 -35.80
CA ALA A 855 -38.34 -28.93 -35.92
C ALA A 855 -38.41 -28.48 -37.38
N GLN A 856 -37.32 -28.62 -38.15
CA GLN A 856 -37.33 -28.31 -39.59
C GLN A 856 -38.31 -29.20 -40.36
N MET A 857 -38.36 -30.50 -40.07
CA MET A 857 -39.32 -31.43 -40.68
C MET A 857 -40.78 -31.12 -40.30
N ALA A 858 -41.03 -30.56 -39.12
CA ALA A 858 -42.35 -30.08 -38.69
C ALA A 858 -42.73 -28.71 -39.29
N GLY A 859 -41.80 -28.03 -39.96
CA GLY A 859 -42.04 -26.76 -40.64
C GLY A 859 -41.67 -25.50 -39.84
N PHE A 860 -40.85 -25.63 -38.80
CA PHE A 860 -40.23 -24.50 -38.10
C PHE A 860 -39.04 -23.97 -38.91
N GLN A 861 -38.94 -22.65 -39.00
CA GLN A 861 -37.87 -21.95 -39.74
C GLN A 861 -36.61 -21.80 -38.89
N MET A 862 -36.77 -21.68 -37.57
CA MET A 862 -35.65 -21.60 -36.64
C MET A 862 -35.94 -22.42 -35.38
N HIS A 863 -34.87 -22.89 -34.75
CA HIS A 863 -34.92 -23.66 -33.51
C HIS A 863 -33.95 -23.02 -32.51
N MET A 864 -34.42 -22.78 -31.29
CA MET A 864 -33.66 -22.15 -30.22
C MET A 864 -33.82 -22.93 -28.92
N THR A 865 -32.75 -23.02 -28.15
CA THR A 865 -32.72 -23.78 -26.88
C THR A 865 -32.85 -22.82 -25.69
N LYS A 866 -33.75 -23.14 -24.75
CA LYS A 866 -33.94 -22.40 -23.50
C LYS A 866 -32.76 -22.66 -22.55
N PRO A 867 -32.23 -21.65 -21.83
CA PRO A 867 -32.66 -20.26 -21.83
C PRO A 867 -32.17 -19.51 -23.09
N VAL A 868 -33.10 -18.86 -23.79
CA VAL A 868 -32.77 -18.09 -25.00
C VAL A 868 -32.30 -16.68 -24.58
N PRO A 869 -31.07 -16.26 -24.94
CA PRO A 869 -30.63 -14.88 -24.72
C PRO A 869 -31.54 -13.89 -25.46
N THR A 870 -31.96 -12.81 -24.81
CA THR A 870 -32.88 -11.80 -25.36
C THR A 870 -32.42 -11.27 -26.72
N GLU A 871 -31.14 -10.95 -26.87
CA GLU A 871 -30.56 -10.44 -28.13
C GLU A 871 -30.68 -11.46 -29.28
N ARG A 872 -30.48 -12.74 -28.98
CA ARG A 872 -30.58 -13.82 -29.97
C ARG A 872 -32.03 -14.08 -30.38
N LEU A 873 -32.96 -13.98 -29.44
CA LEU A 873 -34.40 -14.11 -29.71
C LEU A 873 -34.90 -13.00 -30.64
N ILE A 874 -34.48 -11.77 -30.39
CA ILE A 874 -34.82 -10.60 -31.20
C ILE A 874 -34.26 -10.75 -32.62
N ALA A 875 -32.99 -11.12 -32.74
CA ALA A 875 -32.34 -11.35 -34.04
C ALA A 875 -33.05 -12.47 -34.83
N ALA A 876 -33.41 -13.56 -34.15
CA ALA A 876 -34.16 -14.67 -34.73
C ALA A 876 -35.52 -14.22 -35.26
N ILE A 877 -36.33 -13.55 -34.44
CA ILE A 877 -37.67 -13.07 -34.86
C ILE A 877 -37.55 -12.15 -36.07
N ARG A 878 -36.61 -11.20 -36.05
CA ARG A 878 -36.41 -10.28 -37.16
C ARG A 878 -35.98 -11.00 -38.45
N GLN A 879 -35.08 -11.98 -38.33
CA GLN A 879 -34.59 -12.76 -39.46
C GLN A 879 -35.70 -13.55 -40.15
N VAL A 880 -36.69 -14.05 -39.39
CA VAL A 880 -37.75 -14.87 -39.97
C VAL A 880 -39.02 -14.05 -40.32
N ALA A 881 -39.31 -12.96 -39.60
CA ALA A 881 -40.51 -12.14 -39.80
C ALA A 881 -40.33 -11.04 -40.87
N VAL A 882 -39.10 -10.54 -41.09
CA VAL A 882 -38.85 -9.49 -42.09
C VAL A 882 -38.20 -10.12 -43.32
N PRO A 883 -38.87 -10.12 -44.50
CA PRO A 883 -38.24 -10.60 -45.72
C PRO A 883 -37.05 -9.72 -46.08
N THR A 884 -35.85 -10.31 -46.15
CA THR A 884 -34.65 -9.65 -46.66
C THR A 884 -34.89 -9.20 -48.10
N GLU A 885 -34.91 -7.88 -48.35
CA GLU A 885 -34.73 -7.35 -49.70
C GLU A 885 -33.36 -7.85 -50.20
N ALA A 886 -33.38 -8.69 -51.25
CA ALA A 886 -32.19 -9.20 -51.90
C ALA A 886 -31.60 -8.19 -52.88
#